data_AF-A0A388K509-F1
#
_entry.id   AF-A0A388K509-F1
#
_cell.length_a   1.000
_cell.length_b   1.000
_cell.length_c   1.000
_cell.angle_alpha   90.00
_cell.angle_beta   90.00
_cell.angle_gamma   90.00
#
_symmetry.space_group_name_H-M   'P 1'
#
loop_
_entity.id
_entity.type
_entity.pdbx_description
1 polymer ?
#
loop_
_entity_poly.entity_id
_entity_poly.type
_entity_poly.pdbx_seq_one_letter_code
_entity_poly.pdbx_strand_id
1 'polypeptide(L)'
;MNCVTSSSSLWRSGSGLGPRLRGGAVLIRLLSTPRACRRFTLLARTRSVWQMEAASGGRASAAPSSAAELASCPPPSSSSVADSEAQSMAGAKSTSAEMAGPAARGGATEARRGAADNEAAAGAAPPSRAAKPPARLPPPPLRARLTWKRILAGTIMGSVIGGGAYVSTRDPATYSDWIFQGATWATPLVRLLPPETAHRFAVTAAKYNLVPREFRADPPSLRVDLWGRRFLNPVGLAAGFDKNAEAIDGFLGMGFGFIEIGSVTPLAQDGNPSPRVFRLPEQKALINSYGFNNEGIVAIARRLGMQRARKKVGNEEDDDDEVEGGGGQAVGGAASGESGGDLHTLRRHGIETGLIGVNLGKNKSTEDAVSDFVQGVHTLSQYADYLVINVSSPNTPGLRSLQGRRHLQELIKSVMAARSEMQWGDEGPPPVLVKLSPDLSRQYMEDIAAVALSLRVDGLIISNTTVSRPASVLGLPNGDRPGGLSGKPLFELSNAALREMYILTKGRIPIVGCGGVSSGEDAYLKIRSGASLVQLYTALVYEGPSVVPKIKQELAACLERDGFKSVAEAVGVDVKLQVQENGGRRGWRSVDAIPGGTNSVRRAEGRKVKANISCESRELEGIRRGGMDMEMNSVNGFDPSLQASKYSQYQKVALEAAKAAGEIIAGAFNEYKRVDYKGAMDLVTETDRQCEEVIFKHIKTCFPDHEFIGEEGSSIKGTAELTDAPTWMVDPLDGTTNFVHRFPFVCVSVALVLNKQTVAGVVYNPILNEIFTAVRGGGAYLNGKRIHVSTQDRLEKALLATEVGTKRDRDTVDETTNRINALLFKVRSLRLSGSCACNLAGVACGRLDMFYEIGFGGPWDVAAGALLVEEAGGKVFDPNGGPFDLMSRRVAASNALLEAEFSNTFASNSSS
;
A
#
# COMPACT_ATOMS: atom_id res chain seq x y z
N MET A 1 42.15 68.74 -5.52
CA MET A 1 42.08 69.73 -4.41
C MET A 1 41.47 69.02 -3.20
N ASN A 2 42.24 68.99 -2.10
CA ASN A 2 41.98 68.80 -0.65
C ASN A 2 40.61 68.25 -0.17
N CYS A 3 40.46 67.42 0.87
CA CYS A 3 41.35 66.77 1.86
C CYS A 3 40.50 65.83 2.76
N VAL A 4 41.08 64.67 3.17
CA VAL A 4 41.14 64.11 4.57
C VAL A 4 39.82 63.56 5.20
N THR A 5 39.70 62.41 5.89
CA THR A 5 40.52 61.55 6.81
C THR A 5 39.92 60.11 6.80
N SER A 6 40.68 59.01 6.56
CA SER A 6 41.27 58.02 7.53
C SER A 6 40.27 57.28 8.46
N SER A 7 40.27 55.96 8.70
CA SER A 7 41.19 54.85 8.38
C SER A 7 40.73 53.50 9.00
N SER A 8 41.13 52.38 8.36
CA SER A 8 41.66 51.08 8.91
C SER A 8 40.74 50.14 9.73
N SER A 9 40.80 48.80 9.68
CA SER A 9 41.76 47.76 9.16
C SER A 9 41.24 46.36 9.55
N LEU A 10 41.74 45.18 9.15
CA LEU A 10 42.34 44.56 7.95
C LEU A 10 42.71 43.12 8.38
N TRP A 11 42.58 42.15 7.46
CA TRP A 11 43.04 40.76 7.53
C TRP A 11 44.55 40.57 7.80
N ARG A 12 44.98 39.36 8.26
CA ARG A 12 46.07 38.57 7.63
C ARG A 12 46.34 37.18 8.24
N SER A 13 46.85 36.31 7.36
CA SER A 13 47.41 34.95 7.46
C SER A 13 48.86 34.87 8.00
N GLY A 14 49.28 33.70 8.52
CA GLY A 14 50.72 33.30 8.56
C GLY A 14 51.16 32.24 9.60
N SER A 15 51.47 31.03 9.13
CA SER A 15 52.56 30.07 9.49
C SER A 15 53.20 29.98 10.90
N GLY A 16 53.31 28.74 11.42
CA GLY A 16 54.59 28.12 11.82
C GLY A 16 54.93 27.90 13.32
N LEU A 17 55.37 26.66 13.61
CA LEU A 17 56.26 26.16 14.71
C LEU A 17 55.65 25.77 16.08
N GLY A 18 55.85 24.48 16.46
CA GLY A 18 55.61 23.92 17.81
C GLY A 18 56.70 24.28 18.84
N PRO A 19 56.62 23.82 20.11
CA PRO A 19 57.35 22.59 20.49
C PRO A 19 56.84 21.77 21.72
N ARG A 20 57.26 20.49 21.75
CA ARG A 20 57.83 19.65 22.84
C ARG A 20 57.07 19.30 24.15
N LEU A 21 56.84 17.98 24.24
CA LEU A 21 56.94 17.02 25.36
C LEU A 21 57.72 17.40 26.62
N ARG A 22 57.19 16.98 27.79
CA ARG A 22 57.95 16.40 28.92
C ARG A 22 57.12 15.32 29.63
N GLY A 23 57.72 14.15 29.84
CA GLY A 23 57.18 13.03 30.58
C GLY A 23 57.51 13.04 32.08
N GLY A 24 56.88 12.13 32.81
CA GLY A 24 57.18 11.78 34.20
C GLY A 24 56.67 10.37 34.50
N ALA A 25 57.59 9.46 34.82
CA ALA A 25 57.37 8.06 35.13
C ALA A 25 57.11 7.83 36.63
N VAL A 26 56.32 6.81 37.03
CA VAL A 26 56.57 5.98 38.24
C VAL A 26 55.91 4.57 38.11
N LEU A 27 56.76 3.58 37.90
CA LEU A 27 56.94 2.23 38.51
C LEU A 27 55.83 1.49 39.32
N ILE A 28 55.41 0.34 38.76
CA ILE A 28 55.26 -1.06 39.26
C ILE A 28 55.14 -1.35 40.79
N ARG A 29 54.09 -2.11 41.19
CA ARG A 29 54.21 -3.26 42.12
C ARG A 29 53.06 -4.28 42.01
N LEU A 30 53.42 -5.51 41.63
CA LEU A 30 52.65 -6.77 41.74
C LEU A 30 52.47 -7.20 43.20
N LEU A 31 51.38 -7.94 43.52
CA LEU A 31 51.41 -9.16 44.34
C LEU A 31 50.04 -9.89 44.41
N SER A 32 50.08 -11.20 44.09
CA SER A 32 49.36 -12.36 44.69
C SER A 32 47.83 -12.57 44.58
N THR A 33 47.47 -13.53 43.70
CA THR A 33 46.44 -14.63 43.70
C THR A 33 45.69 -15.01 45.01
N PRO A 34 44.72 -15.99 45.03
CA PRO A 34 43.57 -16.33 44.16
C PRO A 34 42.28 -16.65 44.97
N ARG A 35 41.09 -16.77 44.35
CA ARG A 35 40.06 -17.83 44.61
C ARG A 35 38.70 -17.52 43.97
N ALA A 36 38.27 -18.42 43.11
CA ALA A 36 36.87 -18.62 42.74
C ALA A 36 36.11 -19.34 43.86
N CYS A 37 34.85 -18.96 44.14
CA CYS A 37 33.74 -19.88 44.43
C CYS A 37 32.45 -19.20 44.92
N ARG A 38 31.31 -19.73 44.41
CA ARG A 38 29.98 -19.93 45.04
C ARG A 38 28.84 -18.91 44.81
N ARG A 39 27.89 -19.42 44.01
CA ARG A 39 26.45 -19.65 44.28
C ARG A 39 25.48 -18.47 44.46
N PHE A 40 24.66 -18.30 43.44
CA PHE A 40 23.19 -18.44 43.40
C PHE A 40 22.36 -18.49 44.71
N THR A 41 21.31 -17.64 44.69
CA THR A 41 19.94 -17.72 45.29
C THR A 41 19.74 -17.57 46.81
N LEU A 42 19.04 -16.51 47.23
CA LEU A 42 17.73 -16.61 47.91
C LEU A 42 16.97 -15.26 48.00
N LEU A 43 15.65 -15.40 48.11
CA LEU A 43 14.55 -14.43 48.14
C LEU A 43 14.46 -13.48 49.37
N ALA A 44 13.77 -12.36 49.10
CA ALA A 44 12.71 -11.70 49.89
C ALA A 44 13.04 -10.68 51.01
N ARG A 45 12.32 -9.54 50.87
CA ARG A 45 11.85 -8.56 51.85
C ARG A 45 12.86 -7.62 52.50
N THR A 46 12.75 -6.33 52.16
CA THR A 46 12.55 -5.26 53.15
C THR A 46 11.71 -4.12 52.56
N ARG A 47 10.83 -3.57 53.40
CA ARG A 47 9.93 -2.45 53.17
C ARG A 47 10.59 -1.17 53.69
N SER A 48 10.29 -0.05 53.03
CA SER A 48 10.20 1.34 53.54
C SER A 48 11.45 2.03 54.13
N VAL A 49 11.81 3.18 53.58
CA VAL A 49 11.54 4.55 54.10
C VAL A 49 12.30 5.55 53.21
N TRP A 50 11.60 6.56 52.68
CA TRP A 50 12.07 7.97 52.58
C TRP A 50 10.82 8.86 52.36
N GLN A 51 10.48 9.64 53.39
CA GLN A 51 9.73 10.92 53.35
C GLN A 51 10.70 12.02 52.82
N MET A 52 10.35 13.20 52.32
CA MET A 52 9.32 14.17 52.70
C MET A 52 9.31 15.34 51.66
N GLU A 53 8.36 16.28 51.84
CA GLU A 53 8.13 17.58 51.15
C GLU A 53 7.24 17.53 49.88
N ALA A 54 6.18 18.33 49.70
CA ALA A 54 5.60 19.45 50.45
C ALA A 54 4.11 19.60 50.04
N ALA A 55 3.23 20.03 50.96
CA ALA A 55 1.94 20.65 50.62
C ALA A 55 1.32 21.38 51.82
N SER A 56 1.14 22.69 51.70
CA SER A 56 0.08 23.45 52.39
C SER A 56 -0.12 24.83 51.77
N GLY A 57 -1.37 25.18 51.42
CA GLY A 57 -1.86 26.56 51.52
C GLY A 57 -2.58 27.20 50.31
N GLY A 58 -3.90 27.03 50.22
CA GLY A 58 -4.86 28.17 50.34
C GLY A 58 -5.27 29.07 49.16
N ARG A 59 -6.50 28.83 48.64
CA ARG A 59 -7.66 29.74 48.40
C ARG A 59 -7.63 30.95 47.42
N ALA A 60 -8.55 30.89 46.42
CA ALA A 60 -9.77 31.71 46.21
C ALA A 60 -9.93 32.67 44.99
N SER A 61 -11.22 32.78 44.56
CA SER A 61 -11.92 33.67 43.58
C SER A 61 -12.12 33.12 42.16
N ALA A 62 -13.20 33.35 41.40
CA ALA A 62 -14.60 33.74 41.58
C ALA A 62 -15.34 33.45 40.23
N ALA A 63 -16.68 33.31 40.23
CA ALA A 63 -17.60 32.97 39.10
C ALA A 63 -17.81 34.16 38.10
N PRO A 64 -18.73 34.19 37.07
CA PRO A 64 -20.04 33.48 36.85
C PRO A 64 -20.15 32.77 35.47
N SER A 65 -20.96 31.72 35.23
CA SER A 65 -22.43 31.49 35.16
C SER A 65 -23.19 32.11 33.95
N SER A 66 -23.78 31.26 33.10
CA SER A 66 -25.15 31.46 32.57
C SER A 66 -25.79 30.10 32.20
N ALA A 67 -27.06 29.94 32.58
CA ALA A 67 -27.91 28.78 32.39
C ALA A 67 -29.35 29.27 32.11
N ALA A 68 -30.07 28.56 31.24
CA ALA A 68 -31.53 28.44 31.10
C ALA A 68 -31.76 27.59 29.82
N GLU A 69 -32.71 26.67 29.66
CA GLU A 69 -34.05 26.57 30.25
C GLU A 69 -34.64 25.15 30.06
N LEU A 70 -35.64 24.81 30.88
CA LEU A 70 -36.38 23.55 30.99
C LEU A 70 -37.54 23.44 29.98
N ALA A 71 -37.91 22.20 29.58
CA ALA A 71 -39.31 21.82 29.35
C ALA A 71 -39.51 20.29 29.40
N SER A 72 -40.63 19.89 30.00
CA SER A 72 -41.06 18.55 30.41
C SER A 72 -42.18 17.95 29.52
N CYS A 73 -42.18 16.62 29.31
CA CYS A 73 -43.27 15.61 29.07
C CYS A 73 -44.52 15.96 28.22
N PRO A 74 -45.16 15.03 27.45
CA PRO A 74 -45.62 13.69 27.92
C PRO A 74 -45.65 12.53 26.87
N PRO A 75 -46.06 11.28 27.23
CA PRO A 75 -46.29 10.14 26.32
C PRO A 75 -47.79 9.85 26.07
N PRO A 76 -48.15 9.12 24.99
CA PRO A 76 -48.89 7.83 25.12
C PRO A 76 -48.50 6.78 24.04
N SER A 77 -48.31 5.48 24.33
CA SER A 77 -49.26 4.35 24.42
C SER A 77 -49.96 3.86 23.13
N SER A 78 -49.55 2.66 22.67
CA SER A 78 -50.34 1.47 22.24
C SER A 78 -51.48 1.54 21.20
N SER A 79 -51.41 0.65 20.21
CA SER A 79 -52.46 -0.30 19.75
C SER A 79 -51.90 -1.11 18.56
N SER A 80 -51.81 -2.45 18.49
CA SER A 80 -52.72 -3.59 18.72
C SER A 80 -53.87 -3.69 17.72
N VAL A 81 -53.95 -4.80 16.97
CA VAL A 81 -55.10 -5.72 16.74
C VAL A 81 -54.52 -6.97 16.03
N ALA A 82 -54.50 -8.19 16.62
CA ALA A 82 -55.55 -9.23 16.74
C ALA A 82 -55.87 -9.93 15.39
N ASP A 83 -56.22 -11.21 15.23
CA ASP A 83 -56.51 -12.37 16.10
C ASP A 83 -56.54 -13.64 15.21
N SER A 84 -56.25 -14.84 15.76
CA SER A 84 -57.17 -16.02 15.76
C SER A 84 -56.49 -17.33 16.26
N GLU A 85 -56.97 -17.80 17.42
CA GLU A 85 -57.26 -19.16 17.93
C GLU A 85 -57.08 -20.41 17.00
N ALA A 86 -56.86 -21.66 17.44
CA ALA A 86 -56.65 -22.33 18.73
C ALA A 86 -56.25 -23.85 18.55
N GLN A 87 -55.89 -24.49 19.69
CA GLN A 87 -55.81 -25.95 20.00
C GLN A 87 -54.52 -26.72 19.60
N SER A 88 -53.89 -27.60 20.40
CA SER A 88 -54.04 -28.04 21.80
C SER A 88 -52.80 -28.86 22.25
N MET A 89 -52.64 -28.98 23.58
CA MET A 89 -51.96 -30.03 24.38
C MET A 89 -50.44 -30.03 24.65
N ALA A 90 -50.18 -29.82 25.96
CA ALA A 90 -49.19 -30.43 26.87
C ALA A 90 -47.69 -30.18 26.63
N GLY A 91 -46.87 -29.68 27.57
CA GLY A 91 -47.07 -29.33 28.97
C GLY A 91 -45.79 -29.60 29.77
N ALA A 92 -45.10 -28.52 30.18
CA ALA A 92 -44.36 -28.31 31.46
C ALA A 92 -43.21 -29.29 31.85
N LYS A 93 -42.22 -28.97 32.70
CA LYS A 93 -41.68 -27.78 33.37
C LYS A 93 -40.35 -28.21 34.01
N SER A 94 -39.59 -27.19 34.40
CA SER A 94 -38.32 -27.20 35.13
C SER A 94 -38.41 -27.53 36.63
N THR A 95 -37.22 -27.55 37.25
CA THR A 95 -36.80 -27.19 38.63
C THR A 95 -36.80 -28.23 39.77
N SER A 96 -35.56 -28.50 40.23
CA SER A 96 -35.03 -28.36 41.60
C SER A 96 -35.49 -29.26 42.77
N ALA A 97 -34.47 -29.73 43.52
CA ALA A 97 -34.33 -29.73 44.99
C ALA A 97 -34.08 -31.11 45.66
N GLU A 98 -33.58 -31.01 46.90
CA GLU A 98 -32.64 -31.86 47.65
C GLU A 98 -33.14 -33.19 48.25
N MET A 99 -32.12 -34.00 48.57
CA MET A 99 -31.97 -35.02 49.65
C MET A 99 -33.19 -35.45 50.48
N ALA A 100 -33.42 -36.77 50.51
CA ALA A 100 -33.58 -37.56 51.75
C ALA A 100 -33.78 -39.06 51.45
N GLY A 101 -32.96 -39.90 52.09
CA GLY A 101 -33.44 -41.07 52.83
C GLY A 101 -33.87 -42.35 52.08
N PRO A 102 -34.02 -43.48 52.79
CA PRO A 102 -33.42 -44.75 52.39
C PRO A 102 -34.42 -45.92 52.28
N ALA A 103 -33.85 -47.14 52.14
CA ALA A 103 -34.44 -48.46 52.38
C ALA A 103 -35.13 -49.14 51.17
N ALA A 104 -35.21 -50.46 51.05
CA ALA A 104 -34.46 -51.63 51.54
C ALA A 104 -35.22 -52.87 50.99
N ARG A 105 -34.55 -54.04 51.04
CA ARG A 105 -35.10 -55.42 50.96
C ARG A 105 -35.41 -55.96 49.56
N GLY A 106 -35.05 -57.19 49.22
CA GLY A 106 -34.44 -58.27 50.00
C GLY A 106 -34.40 -59.59 49.22
N GLY A 107 -33.64 -60.57 49.75
CA GLY A 107 -33.56 -61.97 49.32
C GLY A 107 -32.11 -62.41 49.09
N ALA A 108 -31.32 -62.78 50.11
CA ALA A 108 -31.26 -64.11 50.78
C ALA A 108 -30.54 -65.16 49.89
N THR A 109 -29.56 -65.98 50.32
CA THR A 109 -29.12 -66.43 51.67
C THR A 109 -27.84 -67.28 51.54
N GLU A 110 -26.93 -67.10 52.52
CA GLU A 110 -26.17 -68.12 53.29
C GLU A 110 -25.18 -69.11 52.62
N ALA A 111 -24.05 -69.53 53.22
CA ALA A 111 -23.48 -69.29 54.56
C ALA A 111 -22.00 -69.76 54.62
N ARG A 112 -21.23 -69.11 55.51
CA ARG A 112 -20.29 -69.64 56.56
C ARG A 112 -19.26 -68.55 56.86
N ARG A 113 -19.34 -67.83 58.00
CA ARG A 113 -18.90 -68.18 59.39
C ARG A 113 -17.44 -68.63 59.43
N GLY A 114 -16.57 -68.15 60.32
CA GLY A 114 -16.73 -67.35 61.52
C GLY A 114 -15.34 -67.09 62.13
N ALA A 115 -15.33 -66.28 63.18
CA ALA A 115 -14.16 -65.80 63.88
C ALA A 115 -13.53 -66.85 64.83
N ALA A 116 -12.34 -66.46 65.31
CA ALA A 116 -11.73 -66.78 66.61
C ALA A 116 -10.90 -68.06 66.77
N ASP A 117 -9.93 -67.90 67.67
CA ASP A 117 -9.23 -68.90 68.50
C ASP A 117 -7.73 -69.16 68.22
N ASN A 118 -6.97 -68.84 69.28
CA ASN A 118 -5.97 -69.67 69.98
C ASN A 118 -4.60 -69.95 69.34
N GLU A 119 -3.53 -69.44 69.96
CA GLU A 119 -2.67 -70.10 70.97
C GLU A 119 -1.65 -71.05 70.32
N ALA A 120 -0.35 -70.71 70.33
CA ALA A 120 0.61 -70.83 71.43
C ALA A 120 1.22 -72.23 71.59
N ALA A 121 2.53 -72.32 71.36
CA ALA A 121 3.50 -73.17 72.05
C ALA A 121 4.88 -72.78 71.48
N ALA A 122 5.98 -72.54 72.20
CA ALA A 122 6.38 -72.56 73.59
C ALA A 122 7.67 -71.69 73.62
N GLY A 123 8.20 -71.12 74.69
CA GLY A 123 7.99 -71.12 76.13
C GLY A 123 9.15 -70.32 76.75
N ALA A 124 8.96 -69.92 78.01
CA ALA A 124 9.96 -69.39 78.96
C ALA A 124 10.51 -67.95 78.77
N ALA A 125 10.05 -67.06 79.66
CA ALA A 125 10.79 -65.92 80.23
C ALA A 125 11.87 -66.46 81.23
N PRO A 126 12.81 -65.67 81.84
CA PRO A 126 12.72 -64.23 82.11
C PRO A 126 14.11 -63.50 82.02
N PRO A 127 14.43 -62.42 82.78
CA PRO A 127 14.88 -61.16 82.20
C PRO A 127 16.36 -60.83 82.51
N SER A 128 16.91 -59.80 81.88
CA SER A 128 17.42 -58.62 82.62
C SER A 128 18.43 -57.80 81.81
N ARG A 129 18.36 -56.51 82.10
CA ARG A 129 19.44 -55.51 82.08
C ARG A 129 19.90 -54.93 80.74
N ALA A 130 19.54 -53.65 80.64
CA ALA A 130 20.06 -52.63 79.76
C ALA A 130 21.59 -52.58 79.66
N ALA A 131 22.11 -52.41 78.44
CA ALA A 131 23.08 -51.36 78.09
C ALA A 131 23.43 -51.33 76.58
N LYS A 132 23.36 -50.10 76.03
CA LYS A 132 24.13 -49.52 74.89
C LYS A 132 23.74 -49.87 73.43
N PRO A 133 23.89 -48.87 72.50
CA PRO A 133 23.08 -48.75 71.30
C PRO A 133 23.69 -49.46 70.07
N PRO A 134 22.91 -50.09 69.18
CA PRO A 134 23.46 -50.61 67.94
C PRO A 134 23.52 -49.56 66.83
N ALA A 135 24.60 -49.68 66.07
CA ALA A 135 25.02 -48.84 64.95
C ALA A 135 24.01 -48.82 63.79
N ARG A 136 24.03 -47.70 63.05
CA ARG A 136 23.25 -47.47 61.82
C ARG A 136 23.53 -48.56 60.78
N LEU A 137 22.46 -49.19 60.30
CA LEU A 137 22.48 -50.03 59.10
C LEU A 137 22.78 -49.18 57.85
N PRO A 138 23.55 -49.70 56.87
CA PRO A 138 23.81 -49.01 55.61
C PRO A 138 22.59 -49.04 54.68
N PRO A 139 22.43 -48.03 53.78
CA PRO A 139 21.30 -47.96 52.87
C PRO A 139 21.33 -49.08 51.81
N PRO A 140 20.17 -49.48 51.27
CA PRO A 140 20.08 -50.53 50.25
C PRO A 140 20.70 -50.09 48.91
N PRO A 141 21.21 -51.03 48.10
CA PRO A 141 21.89 -50.71 46.85
C PRO A 141 20.91 -50.22 45.78
N LEU A 142 21.14 -49.02 45.26
CA LEU A 142 20.48 -48.48 44.07
C LEU A 142 20.89 -49.28 42.83
N ARG A 143 20.14 -50.32 42.49
CA ARG A 143 20.13 -50.88 41.13
C ARG A 143 19.45 -49.88 40.21
N ALA A 144 20.23 -49.01 39.59
CA ALA A 144 19.77 -48.19 38.47
C ALA A 144 19.43 -49.12 37.29
N ARG A 145 18.16 -49.52 37.17
CA ARG A 145 17.64 -50.02 35.90
C ARG A 145 17.64 -48.85 34.91
N LEU A 146 18.75 -48.68 34.19
CA LEU A 146 18.77 -47.85 32.98
C LEU A 146 17.78 -48.48 32.00
N THR A 147 16.58 -47.92 31.90
CA THR A 147 15.58 -48.39 30.95
C THR A 147 16.09 -48.14 29.54
N TRP A 148 15.95 -49.11 28.64
CA TRP A 148 16.34 -49.00 27.22
C TRP A 148 15.81 -47.71 26.57
N LYS A 149 14.65 -47.21 27.04
CA LYS A 149 14.07 -45.92 26.65
C LYS A 149 14.95 -44.70 26.97
N ARG A 150 15.71 -44.71 28.07
CA ARG A 150 16.64 -43.63 28.45
C ARG A 150 17.96 -43.71 27.70
N ILE A 151 18.44 -44.92 27.40
CA ILE A 151 19.60 -45.12 26.52
C ILE A 151 19.24 -44.64 25.11
N LEU A 152 18.11 -45.09 24.56
CA LEU A 152 17.63 -44.66 23.26
C LEU A 152 17.41 -43.13 23.18
N ALA A 153 16.78 -42.53 24.21
CA ALA A 153 16.62 -41.08 24.28
C ALA A 153 17.97 -40.34 24.39
N GLY A 154 18.92 -40.87 25.17
CA GLY A 154 20.27 -40.32 25.30
C GLY A 154 21.09 -40.45 24.02
N THR A 155 20.96 -41.56 23.28
CA THR A 155 21.60 -41.76 21.97
C THR A 155 21.00 -40.84 20.91
N ILE A 156 19.67 -40.70 20.86
CA ILE A 156 19.02 -39.74 19.94
C ILE A 156 19.47 -38.32 20.26
N MET A 157 19.46 -37.92 21.53
CA MET A 157 19.93 -36.59 21.95
C MET A 157 21.41 -36.39 21.63
N GLY A 158 22.25 -37.41 21.86
CA GLY A 158 23.68 -37.39 21.53
C GLY A 158 23.96 -37.33 20.03
N SER A 159 23.15 -37.99 19.21
CA SER A 159 23.24 -37.93 17.74
C SER A 159 22.72 -36.60 17.18
N VAL A 160 21.71 -35.98 17.79
CA VAL A 160 21.27 -34.62 17.46
C VAL A 160 22.34 -33.61 17.86
N ILE A 161 22.89 -33.68 19.07
CA ILE A 161 23.95 -32.76 19.50
C ILE A 161 25.24 -32.97 18.69
N GLY A 162 25.66 -34.21 18.47
CA GLY A 162 26.85 -34.56 17.69
C GLY A 162 26.70 -34.26 16.20
N GLY A 163 25.51 -34.50 15.63
CA GLY A 163 25.17 -34.11 14.26
C GLY A 163 25.14 -32.59 14.08
N GLY A 164 24.56 -31.87 15.04
CA GLY A 164 24.55 -30.40 15.04
C GLY A 164 25.95 -29.80 15.13
N ALA A 165 26.81 -30.36 15.99
CA ALA A 165 28.20 -29.94 16.12
C ALA A 165 29.06 -30.26 14.88
N TYR A 166 28.80 -31.38 14.20
CA TYR A 166 29.48 -31.74 12.95
C TYR A 166 29.00 -30.89 11.76
N VAL A 167 27.72 -30.58 11.69
CA VAL A 167 27.16 -29.78 10.60
C VAL A 167 27.50 -28.29 10.77
N SER A 168 27.59 -27.79 12.00
CA SER A 168 28.00 -26.40 12.28
C SER A 168 29.43 -26.06 11.83
N THR A 169 30.25 -27.08 11.49
CA THR A 169 31.63 -26.89 11.00
C THR A 169 31.77 -27.04 9.49
N ARG A 170 30.70 -27.35 8.74
CA ARG A 170 30.75 -27.49 7.27
C ARG A 170 30.53 -26.16 6.56
N ASP A 171 29.28 -25.72 6.48
CA ASP A 171 28.87 -24.51 5.78
C ASP A 171 27.50 -24.02 6.28
N PRO A 172 27.17 -22.72 6.15
CA PRO A 172 25.93 -22.14 6.66
C PRO A 172 24.64 -22.76 6.09
N ALA A 173 24.65 -23.22 4.83
CA ALA A 173 23.47 -23.79 4.18
C ALA A 173 23.15 -25.19 4.73
N THR A 174 24.16 -26.06 4.87
CA THR A 174 23.96 -27.38 5.49
C THR A 174 23.54 -27.25 6.96
N TYR A 175 24.06 -26.25 7.68
CA TYR A 175 23.63 -25.94 9.05
C TYR A 175 22.17 -25.47 9.12
N SER A 176 21.76 -24.58 8.20
CA SER A 176 20.37 -24.17 8.05
C SER A 176 19.44 -25.37 7.87
N ASP A 177 19.75 -26.24 6.91
CA ASP A 177 18.98 -27.47 6.62
C ASP A 177 18.76 -28.33 7.86
N TRP A 178 19.84 -28.54 8.62
CA TRP A 178 19.81 -29.36 9.82
C TRP A 178 18.91 -28.75 10.90
N ILE A 179 18.97 -27.43 11.12
CA ILE A 179 18.08 -26.75 12.08
C ILE A 179 16.62 -26.82 11.63
N PHE A 180 16.32 -26.57 10.35
CA PHE A 180 14.96 -26.67 9.83
C PHE A 180 14.39 -28.08 9.98
N GLN A 181 15.22 -29.11 9.80
CA GLN A 181 14.83 -30.50 10.02
C GLN A 181 14.55 -30.78 11.50
N GLY A 182 15.38 -30.26 12.41
CA GLY A 182 15.13 -30.30 13.86
C GLY A 182 13.82 -29.60 14.25
N ALA A 183 13.52 -28.44 13.69
CA ALA A 183 12.26 -27.73 13.91
C ALA A 183 11.05 -28.51 13.40
N THR A 184 11.20 -29.25 12.31
CA THR A 184 10.16 -30.17 11.79
C THR A 184 9.82 -31.25 12.81
N TRP A 185 10.84 -31.85 13.46
CA TRP A 185 10.64 -32.85 14.51
C TRP A 185 10.04 -32.27 15.79
N ALA A 186 10.34 -31.00 16.11
CA ALA A 186 9.78 -30.32 17.28
C ALA A 186 8.31 -29.86 17.07
N THR A 187 7.88 -29.62 15.83
CA THR A 187 6.57 -29.04 15.50
C THR A 187 5.37 -29.84 16.07
N PRO A 188 5.33 -31.19 16.01
CA PRO A 188 4.30 -31.97 16.69
C PRO A 188 4.15 -31.68 18.19
N LEU A 189 5.25 -31.38 18.89
CA LEU A 189 5.21 -31.06 20.33
C LEU A 189 4.58 -29.69 20.59
N VAL A 190 4.87 -28.70 19.76
CA VAL A 190 4.25 -27.36 19.84
C VAL A 190 2.73 -27.45 19.61
N ARG A 191 2.28 -28.40 18.79
CA ARG A 191 0.85 -28.66 18.54
C ARG A 191 0.11 -29.30 19.72
N LEU A 192 0.81 -29.76 20.76
CA LEU A 192 0.17 -30.20 22.01
C LEU A 192 -0.33 -29.02 22.85
N LEU A 193 0.25 -27.83 22.66
CA LEU A 193 -0.22 -26.61 23.32
C LEU A 193 -1.54 -26.14 22.69
N PRO A 194 -2.43 -25.48 23.46
CA PRO A 194 -3.59 -24.79 22.90
C PRO A 194 -3.19 -23.87 21.73
N PRO A 195 -4.00 -23.76 20.67
CA PRO A 195 -3.63 -23.06 19.44
C PRO A 195 -3.17 -21.61 19.65
N GLU A 196 -3.86 -20.85 20.50
CA GLU A 196 -3.49 -19.47 20.79
C GLU A 196 -2.16 -19.37 21.57
N THR A 197 -1.94 -20.28 22.53
CA THR A 197 -0.68 -20.38 23.29
C THR A 197 0.49 -20.76 22.39
N ALA A 198 0.30 -21.74 21.51
CA ALA A 198 1.30 -22.16 20.53
C ALA A 198 1.69 -21.03 19.57
N HIS A 199 0.69 -20.26 19.12
CA HIS A 199 0.91 -19.11 18.26
C HIS A 199 1.72 -18.01 18.97
N ARG A 200 1.37 -17.66 20.22
CA ARG A 200 2.16 -16.72 21.04
C ARG A 200 3.58 -17.22 21.30
N PHE A 201 3.76 -18.52 21.50
CA PHE A 201 5.08 -19.13 21.62
C PHE A 201 5.89 -18.96 20.32
N ALA A 202 5.29 -19.21 19.16
CA ALA A 202 5.96 -19.05 17.87
C ALA A 202 6.38 -17.60 17.60
N VAL A 203 5.51 -16.61 17.86
CA VAL A 203 5.85 -15.18 17.71
C VAL A 203 6.94 -14.78 18.69
N THR A 204 6.86 -15.22 19.95
CA THR A 204 7.91 -14.98 20.95
C THR A 204 9.25 -15.60 20.53
N ALA A 205 9.25 -16.83 20.03
CA ALA A 205 10.46 -17.49 19.54
C ALA A 205 11.07 -16.71 18.36
N ALA A 206 10.26 -16.27 17.41
CA ALA A 206 10.71 -15.46 16.29
C ALA A 206 11.26 -14.09 16.73
N LYS A 207 10.61 -13.41 17.67
CA LYS A 207 11.05 -12.14 18.26
C LYS A 207 12.44 -12.22 18.88
N TYR A 208 12.77 -13.35 19.52
CA TYR A 208 14.07 -13.60 20.11
C TYR A 208 15.05 -14.35 19.18
N ASN A 209 14.74 -14.44 17.87
CA ASN A 209 15.57 -15.15 16.89
C ASN A 209 15.86 -16.63 17.23
N LEU A 210 14.96 -17.29 17.96
CA LEU A 210 15.04 -18.71 18.32
C LEU A 210 14.40 -19.63 17.26
N VAL A 211 13.96 -19.06 16.13
CA VAL A 211 13.48 -19.80 14.97
C VAL A 211 14.64 -20.10 14.03
N PRO A 212 14.55 -21.18 13.22
CA PRO A 212 15.59 -21.47 12.21
C PRO A 212 15.77 -20.29 11.25
N ARG A 213 17.02 -20.02 10.86
CA ARG A 213 17.33 -19.02 9.83
C ARG A 213 17.68 -19.70 8.52
N GLU A 214 17.16 -19.14 7.44
CA GLU A 214 17.43 -19.57 6.07
C GLU A 214 18.70 -18.90 5.55
N PHE A 215 19.71 -19.72 5.28
CA PHE A 215 20.99 -19.26 4.72
C PHE A 215 21.19 -19.72 3.26
N ARG A 216 20.31 -20.56 2.72
CA ARG A 216 20.35 -20.93 1.30
C ARG A 216 19.86 -19.76 0.46
N ALA A 217 20.53 -19.54 -0.67
CA ALA A 217 20.11 -18.56 -1.65
C ALA A 217 18.76 -18.96 -2.28
N ASP A 218 17.92 -17.96 -2.54
CA ASP A 218 16.68 -18.18 -3.28
C ASP A 218 16.99 -18.48 -4.76
N PRO A 219 16.31 -19.48 -5.37
CA PRO A 219 16.43 -19.73 -6.79
C PRO A 219 16.07 -18.45 -7.59
N PRO A 220 16.88 -18.03 -8.58
CA PRO A 220 16.63 -16.80 -9.33
C PRO A 220 15.27 -16.75 -10.03
N SER A 221 14.72 -17.91 -10.40
CA SER A 221 13.38 -18.04 -11.01
C SER A 221 12.24 -17.60 -10.09
N LEU A 222 12.48 -17.53 -8.78
CA LEU A 222 11.49 -17.08 -7.79
C LEU A 222 11.46 -15.55 -7.63
N ARG A 223 12.42 -14.81 -8.17
CA ARG A 223 12.44 -13.35 -8.04
C ARG A 223 11.21 -12.74 -8.72
N VAL A 224 10.59 -11.76 -8.06
CA VAL A 224 9.44 -11.04 -8.59
C VAL A 224 9.67 -9.54 -8.41
N ASP A 225 9.70 -8.79 -9.51
CA ASP A 225 9.65 -7.33 -9.48
C ASP A 225 8.19 -6.89 -9.63
N LEU A 226 7.64 -6.24 -8.59
CA LEU A 226 6.23 -5.85 -8.53
C LEU A 226 6.07 -4.54 -7.76
N TRP A 227 5.23 -3.64 -8.27
CA TRP A 227 5.00 -2.30 -7.69
C TRP A 227 6.27 -1.45 -7.53
N GLY A 228 7.24 -1.61 -8.44
CA GLY A 228 8.54 -0.95 -8.33
C GLY A 228 9.42 -1.49 -7.20
N ARG A 229 9.02 -2.60 -6.56
CA ARG A 229 9.75 -3.27 -5.48
C ARG A 229 10.21 -4.65 -5.92
N ARG A 230 11.38 -5.05 -5.44
CA ARG A 230 11.94 -6.38 -5.68
C ARG A 230 11.61 -7.31 -4.53
N PHE A 231 10.89 -8.39 -4.82
CA PHE A 231 10.67 -9.50 -3.92
C PHE A 231 11.69 -10.60 -4.22
N LEU A 232 12.41 -11.06 -3.20
CA LEU A 232 13.39 -12.14 -3.32
C LEU A 232 12.78 -13.46 -3.79
N ASN A 233 11.59 -13.74 -3.29
CA ASN A 233 10.78 -14.90 -3.64
C ASN A 233 9.29 -14.54 -3.44
N PRO A 234 8.34 -15.28 -4.04
CA PRO A 234 6.93 -14.91 -4.02
C PRO A 234 6.21 -15.39 -2.75
N VAL A 235 6.91 -15.96 -1.77
CA VAL A 235 6.31 -16.61 -0.60
C VAL A 235 6.34 -15.65 0.58
N GLY A 236 5.17 -15.23 1.05
CA GLY A 236 5.02 -14.31 2.16
C GLY A 236 4.25 -14.85 3.36
N LEU A 237 4.40 -14.18 4.50
CA LEU A 237 3.61 -14.44 5.70
C LEU A 237 2.30 -13.63 5.67
N ALA A 238 1.15 -14.29 5.83
CA ALA A 238 -0.15 -13.62 5.80
C ALA A 238 -0.43 -12.78 7.07
N ALA A 239 -1.26 -11.74 6.95
CA ALA A 239 -1.77 -11.01 8.10
C ALA A 239 -2.47 -11.91 9.12
N GLY A 240 -2.45 -11.45 10.36
CA GLY A 240 -2.98 -12.12 11.52
C GLY A 240 -1.93 -12.96 12.26
N PHE A 241 -0.78 -13.27 11.63
CA PHE A 241 0.28 -14.00 12.30
C PHE A 241 1.09 -13.07 13.21
N ASP A 242 1.82 -12.09 12.67
CA ASP A 242 2.43 -11.02 13.47
C ASP A 242 1.50 -9.79 13.52
N LYS A 243 0.57 -9.79 14.46
CA LYS A 243 -0.44 -8.72 14.58
C LYS A 243 0.15 -7.38 15.01
N ASN A 244 1.28 -7.41 15.72
CA ASN A 244 1.81 -6.29 16.49
C ASN A 244 3.20 -5.82 16.04
N ALA A 245 3.72 -6.34 14.91
CA ALA A 245 5.08 -6.10 14.42
C ALA A 245 6.16 -6.49 15.44
N GLU A 246 5.98 -7.61 16.14
CA GLU A 246 6.88 -8.05 17.20
C GLU A 246 8.10 -8.82 16.71
N ALA A 247 8.01 -9.49 15.55
CA ALA A 247 8.95 -10.52 15.16
C ALA A 247 9.30 -10.51 13.66
N ILE A 248 9.20 -9.34 13.02
CA ILE A 248 9.47 -9.11 11.60
C ILE A 248 10.79 -9.76 11.15
N ASP A 249 11.91 -9.43 11.80
CA ASP A 249 13.24 -9.94 11.44
C ASP A 249 13.33 -11.47 11.58
N GLY A 250 12.69 -12.03 12.61
CA GLY A 250 12.67 -13.48 12.83
C GLY A 250 11.89 -14.20 11.73
N PHE A 251 10.78 -13.65 11.28
CA PHE A 251 10.00 -14.21 10.16
C PHE A 251 10.72 -14.05 8.82
N LEU A 252 11.25 -12.87 8.50
CA LEU A 252 12.06 -12.67 7.30
C LEU A 252 13.28 -13.59 7.29
N GLY A 253 13.94 -13.75 8.44
CA GLY A 253 15.06 -14.67 8.63
C GLY A 253 14.73 -16.14 8.39
N MET A 254 13.46 -16.57 8.49
CA MET A 254 13.04 -17.93 8.10
C MET A 254 12.96 -18.14 6.58
N GLY A 255 13.17 -17.08 5.78
CA GLY A 255 13.25 -17.16 4.31
C GLY A 255 11.99 -16.69 3.57
N PHE A 256 11.05 -16.01 4.24
CA PHE A 256 9.93 -15.33 3.59
C PHE A 256 10.43 -14.13 2.77
N GLY A 257 9.95 -14.00 1.52
CA GLY A 257 10.28 -12.84 0.68
C GLY A 257 9.59 -11.54 1.13
N PHE A 258 8.47 -11.67 1.84
CA PHE A 258 7.75 -10.55 2.44
C PHE A 258 6.87 -11.00 3.60
N ILE A 259 6.45 -10.06 4.45
CA ILE A 259 5.52 -10.30 5.55
C ILE A 259 4.37 -9.30 5.50
N GLU A 260 3.21 -9.69 5.99
CA GLU A 260 2.07 -8.79 6.19
C GLU A 260 1.72 -8.77 7.69
N ILE A 261 1.96 -7.64 8.37
CA ILE A 261 1.56 -7.48 9.78
C ILE A 261 0.09 -7.10 9.92
N GLY A 262 -0.43 -7.16 11.15
CA GLY A 262 -1.78 -6.69 11.48
C GLY A 262 -2.84 -7.80 11.42
N SER A 263 -4.12 -7.50 11.24
CA SER A 263 -4.69 -6.18 10.99
C SER A 263 -4.56 -5.22 12.17
N VAL A 264 -4.06 -4.02 11.88
CA VAL A 264 -3.85 -2.93 12.82
C VAL A 264 -5.10 -2.06 12.88
N THR A 265 -5.52 -1.68 14.08
CA THR A 265 -6.60 -0.72 14.30
C THR A 265 -6.07 0.52 15.02
N PRO A 266 -6.71 1.70 14.90
CA PRO A 266 -6.28 2.89 15.62
C PRO A 266 -6.10 2.70 17.13
N LEU A 267 -7.15 2.21 17.80
CA LEU A 267 -7.14 1.91 19.22
C LEU A 267 -6.75 0.45 19.46
N ALA A 268 -6.13 0.18 20.60
CA ALA A 268 -5.91 -1.17 21.07
C ALA A 268 -7.24 -1.89 21.34
N GLN A 269 -7.29 -3.19 21.08
CA GLN A 269 -8.45 -4.01 21.45
C GLN A 269 -8.05 -5.46 21.69
N ASP A 270 -8.69 -6.09 22.67
CA ASP A 270 -8.40 -7.48 23.06
C ASP A 270 -8.93 -8.50 22.05
N GLY A 271 -9.87 -8.11 21.19
CA GLY A 271 -10.62 -8.98 20.28
C GLY A 271 -11.80 -9.68 20.94
N ASN A 272 -12.30 -10.76 20.34
CA ASN A 272 -13.39 -11.56 20.91
C ASN A 272 -12.87 -12.48 22.03
N PRO A 273 -13.74 -12.92 22.98
CA PRO A 273 -13.32 -13.77 24.10
C PRO A 273 -12.73 -15.12 23.68
N SER A 274 -11.71 -15.60 24.41
CA SER A 274 -11.14 -16.94 24.22
C SER A 274 -12.00 -18.04 24.88
N PRO A 275 -11.97 -19.30 24.38
CA PRO A 275 -11.21 -19.79 23.22
C PRO A 275 -11.81 -19.32 21.89
N ARG A 276 -10.94 -18.84 21.00
CA ARG A 276 -11.31 -18.20 19.72
C ARG A 276 -10.52 -18.69 18.52
N VAL A 277 -9.75 -19.76 18.70
CA VAL A 277 -9.05 -20.44 17.61
C VAL A 277 -9.07 -21.93 17.92
N PHE A 278 -9.38 -22.73 16.91
CA PHE A 278 -9.57 -24.17 17.01
C PHE A 278 -8.81 -24.84 15.86
N ARG A 279 -8.11 -25.93 16.17
CA ARG A 279 -7.44 -26.77 15.16
C ARG A 279 -8.37 -27.88 14.72
N LEU A 280 -8.30 -28.20 13.43
CA LEU A 280 -8.95 -29.34 12.78
C LEU A 280 -7.85 -30.20 12.14
N PRO A 281 -7.14 -31.03 12.94
CA PRO A 281 -5.94 -31.75 12.49
C PRO A 281 -6.17 -32.63 11.26
N GLU A 282 -7.32 -33.30 11.18
CA GLU A 282 -7.70 -34.21 10.11
C GLU A 282 -7.75 -33.51 8.75
N GLN A 283 -8.05 -32.21 8.76
CA GLN A 283 -8.17 -31.38 7.56
C GLN A 283 -7.02 -30.38 7.40
N LYS A 284 -5.99 -30.41 8.27
CA LYS A 284 -4.95 -29.37 8.35
C LYS A 284 -5.55 -27.96 8.29
N ALA A 285 -6.57 -27.71 9.10
CA ALA A 285 -7.40 -26.51 9.03
C ALA A 285 -7.55 -25.79 10.38
N LEU A 286 -7.87 -24.50 10.35
CA LEU A 286 -8.16 -23.72 11.55
C LEU A 286 -9.52 -23.05 11.42
N ILE A 287 -10.25 -22.94 12.52
CA ILE A 287 -11.38 -22.01 12.65
C ILE A 287 -10.98 -20.95 13.68
N ASN A 288 -11.14 -19.68 13.35
CA ASN A 288 -10.82 -18.60 14.28
C ASN A 288 -11.88 -17.49 14.29
N SER A 289 -12.06 -16.90 15.47
CA SER A 289 -12.97 -15.80 15.76
C SER A 289 -12.26 -14.62 16.44
N TYR A 290 -10.99 -14.36 16.12
CA TYR A 290 -10.15 -13.37 16.83
C TYR A 290 -10.76 -11.96 16.99
N GLY A 291 -11.31 -11.38 15.92
CA GLY A 291 -11.87 -10.02 15.95
C GLY A 291 -10.83 -8.90 16.13
N PHE A 292 -9.76 -8.91 15.33
CA PHE A 292 -8.69 -7.89 15.29
C PHE A 292 -8.05 -7.56 16.66
N ASN A 293 -7.63 -8.57 17.42
CA ASN A 293 -6.87 -8.32 18.65
C ASN A 293 -5.48 -7.72 18.34
N ASN A 294 -5.20 -6.51 18.82
CA ASN A 294 -3.92 -5.82 18.61
C ASN A 294 -3.70 -4.69 19.64
N GLU A 295 -2.46 -4.23 19.76
CA GLU A 295 -2.05 -3.20 20.74
C GLU A 295 -2.27 -1.76 20.27
N GLY A 296 -2.94 -1.56 19.14
CA GLY A 296 -3.24 -0.25 18.58
C GLY A 296 -2.10 0.34 17.75
N ILE A 297 -2.44 1.35 16.96
CA ILE A 297 -1.57 1.91 15.94
C ILE A 297 -0.28 2.52 16.50
N VAL A 298 -0.36 3.16 17.68
CA VAL A 298 0.77 3.87 18.30
C VAL A 298 1.87 2.89 18.73
N ALA A 299 1.50 1.76 19.36
CA ALA A 299 2.46 0.76 19.80
C ALA A 299 3.17 0.11 18.60
N ILE A 300 2.42 -0.14 17.53
CA ILE A 300 2.92 -0.76 16.31
C ILE A 300 3.82 0.21 15.53
N ALA A 301 3.42 1.48 15.39
CA ALA A 301 4.24 2.52 14.78
C ALA A 301 5.60 2.66 15.47
N ARG A 302 5.63 2.61 16.82
CA ARG A 302 6.88 2.65 17.59
C ARG A 302 7.80 1.48 17.24
N ARG A 303 7.27 0.26 17.15
CA ARG A 303 8.07 -0.93 16.80
C ARG A 303 8.60 -0.87 15.38
N LEU A 304 7.77 -0.45 14.42
CA LEU A 304 8.18 -0.28 13.03
C LEU A 304 9.24 0.82 12.88
N GLY A 305 9.10 1.93 13.59
CA GLY A 305 10.10 3.00 13.62
C GLY A 305 11.45 2.52 14.17
N MET A 306 11.45 1.73 15.25
CA MET A 306 12.67 1.13 15.80
C MET A 306 13.36 0.18 14.81
N GLN A 307 12.59 -0.62 14.07
CA GLN A 307 13.14 -1.52 13.05
C GLN A 307 13.75 -0.76 11.87
N ARG A 308 13.06 0.26 11.36
CA ARG A 308 13.62 1.10 10.28
C ARG A 308 14.89 1.84 10.72
N ALA A 309 14.94 2.35 11.94
CA ALA A 309 16.13 3.02 12.48
C ALA A 309 17.34 2.06 12.53
N ARG A 310 17.14 0.82 13.00
CA ARG A 310 18.20 -0.21 13.00
C ARG A 310 18.73 -0.53 11.61
N LYS A 311 17.86 -0.54 10.59
CA LYS A 311 18.25 -0.78 9.19
C LYS A 311 19.10 0.35 8.59
N LYS A 312 18.88 1.60 9.02
CA LYS A 312 19.66 2.78 8.60
C LYS A 312 21.05 2.82 9.25
N VAL A 313 21.13 2.64 10.56
CA VAL A 313 22.42 2.71 11.30
C VAL A 313 23.41 1.65 10.80
N GLY A 314 22.95 0.43 10.52
CA GLY A 314 23.86 -0.58 9.98
C GLY A 314 24.28 -0.36 8.52
N ASN A 315 23.70 0.60 7.78
CA ASN A 315 24.06 0.90 6.38
C ASN A 315 25.21 1.91 6.33
N GLU A 316 25.22 2.86 7.28
CA GLU A 316 26.26 3.89 7.39
C GLU A 316 27.59 3.31 7.90
N GLU A 317 27.58 2.26 8.71
CA GLU A 317 28.80 1.58 9.17
C GLU A 317 29.49 0.70 8.11
N ASP A 318 28.77 0.27 7.06
CA ASP A 318 29.33 -0.57 5.98
C ASP A 318 30.02 0.27 4.87
N ASP A 319 29.72 1.58 4.76
CA ASP A 319 30.30 2.49 3.76
C ASP A 319 31.71 3.03 4.13
N ASP A 320 32.12 2.93 5.40
CA ASP A 320 33.41 3.42 5.89
C ASP A 320 34.59 2.43 5.73
N ASP A 321 34.32 1.16 5.35
CA ASP A 321 35.34 0.09 5.28
C ASP A 321 35.88 -0.22 3.86
N GLU A 322 35.45 0.49 2.80
CA GLU A 322 35.92 0.27 1.41
C GLU A 322 37.00 1.25 0.91
N VAL A 323 37.73 1.93 1.80
CA VAL A 323 38.87 2.78 1.41
C VAL A 323 40.17 2.37 2.12
N GLU A 324 41.15 1.99 1.29
CA GLU A 324 42.59 1.75 1.55
C GLU A 324 43.05 0.33 1.92
N GLY A 325 43.63 -0.32 0.91
CA GLY A 325 44.65 -1.34 1.10
C GLY A 325 45.99 -0.72 1.54
N GLY A 326 46.58 -1.28 2.59
CA GLY A 326 47.94 -0.97 3.04
C GLY A 326 48.24 -1.60 4.38
N GLY A 327 49.22 -2.51 4.44
CA GLY A 327 49.44 -3.42 5.58
C GLY A 327 49.84 -2.79 6.92
N GLY A 328 49.48 -3.48 8.01
CA GLY A 328 49.93 -3.18 9.36
C GLY A 328 49.32 -4.11 10.41
N GLN A 329 50.14 -4.61 11.34
CA GLN A 329 49.85 -5.67 12.31
C GLN A 329 48.70 -5.42 13.29
N ALA A 330 48.07 -6.54 13.66
CA ALA A 330 47.06 -6.66 14.72
C ALA A 330 47.55 -6.22 16.10
N VAL A 331 46.71 -5.45 16.80
CA VAL A 331 46.72 -5.32 18.27
C VAL A 331 45.26 -5.34 18.74
N GLY A 332 44.92 -6.33 19.58
CA GLY A 332 43.59 -6.51 20.14
C GLY A 332 43.31 -5.60 21.33
N GLY A 333 42.08 -5.12 21.43
CA GLY A 333 41.51 -4.44 22.59
C GLY A 333 40.10 -4.96 22.86
N ALA A 334 39.92 -5.62 23.99
CA ALA A 334 38.64 -6.15 24.46
C ALA A 334 37.72 -5.01 24.93
N ALA A 335 36.52 -4.93 24.36
CA ALA A 335 35.41 -4.16 24.90
C ALA A 335 34.19 -5.08 25.04
N SER A 336 33.55 -5.00 26.21
CA SER A 336 32.41 -5.78 26.66
C SER A 336 31.18 -5.60 25.76
N GLY A 337 30.85 -6.65 25.01
CA GLY A 337 29.70 -6.68 24.10
C GLY A 337 28.42 -7.21 24.75
N GLU A 338 27.34 -6.45 24.63
CA GLU A 338 25.96 -6.91 24.81
C GLU A 338 25.20 -6.81 23.48
N SER A 339 24.93 -7.97 22.86
CA SER A 339 23.85 -8.26 21.90
C SER A 339 23.67 -7.39 20.64
N GLY A 340 24.75 -6.90 20.01
CA GLY A 340 24.68 -6.14 18.74
C GLY A 340 25.22 -6.85 17.48
N GLY A 341 25.75 -8.08 17.57
CA GLY A 341 26.61 -8.66 16.51
C GLY A 341 25.93 -9.27 15.27
N ASP A 342 24.60 -9.44 15.25
CA ASP A 342 23.95 -10.32 14.28
C ASP A 342 23.39 -9.65 13.01
N LEU A 343 23.28 -8.31 12.98
CA LEU A 343 22.85 -7.58 11.78
C LEU A 343 24.03 -7.35 10.81
N HIS A 344 25.20 -7.05 11.37
CA HIS A 344 26.50 -6.93 10.67
C HIS A 344 26.83 -8.18 9.86
N THR A 345 26.54 -9.37 10.40
CA THR A 345 26.86 -10.65 9.76
C THR A 345 25.96 -10.97 8.55
N LEU A 346 24.72 -10.46 8.52
CA LEU A 346 23.77 -10.67 7.42
C LEU A 346 24.14 -9.84 6.18
N ARG A 347 24.67 -8.63 6.37
CA ARG A 347 25.15 -7.77 5.29
C ARG A 347 26.54 -8.15 4.79
N ARG A 348 27.42 -8.63 5.68
CA ARG A 348 28.71 -9.25 5.29
C ARG A 348 28.56 -10.44 4.33
N HIS A 349 27.34 -10.99 4.18
CA HIS A 349 27.00 -12.07 3.24
C HIS A 349 25.96 -11.67 2.17
N GLY A 350 25.62 -10.38 2.01
CA GLY A 350 24.82 -9.88 0.88
C GLY A 350 23.34 -10.28 0.85
N ILE A 351 22.70 -10.55 1.99
CA ILE A 351 21.28 -10.95 2.02
C ILE A 351 20.38 -9.70 2.10
N GLU A 352 19.75 -9.34 0.98
CA GLU A 352 18.67 -8.33 0.91
C GLU A 352 17.54 -8.69 1.90
N THR A 353 17.00 -7.71 2.63
CA THR A 353 15.91 -7.95 3.60
C THR A 353 14.55 -7.90 2.89
N GLY A 354 13.66 -8.86 3.14
CA GLY A 354 12.32 -8.89 2.55
C GLY A 354 11.39 -7.74 2.97
N LEU A 355 10.25 -7.62 2.28
CA LEU A 355 9.36 -6.45 2.34
C LEU A 355 8.28 -6.57 3.43
N ILE A 356 7.79 -5.43 3.92
CA ILE A 356 6.82 -5.32 5.02
C ILE A 356 5.51 -4.69 4.52
N GLY A 357 4.46 -5.50 4.51
CA GLY A 357 3.08 -5.06 4.33
C GLY A 357 2.41 -4.69 5.64
N VAL A 358 1.63 -3.61 5.66
CA VAL A 358 0.82 -3.20 6.80
C VAL A 358 -0.65 -3.38 6.48
N ASN A 359 -1.29 -4.33 7.16
CA ASN A 359 -2.72 -4.59 7.02
C ASN A 359 -3.52 -3.71 7.99
N LEU A 360 -4.39 -2.87 7.45
CA LEU A 360 -5.23 -1.93 8.19
C LEU A 360 -6.64 -2.50 8.38
N GLY A 361 -7.24 -2.21 9.52
CA GLY A 361 -8.64 -2.54 9.83
C GLY A 361 -9.28 -1.49 10.73
N LYS A 362 -10.59 -1.60 10.92
CA LYS A 362 -11.35 -0.73 11.83
C LYS A 362 -11.46 -1.32 13.24
N ASN A 363 -11.56 -0.46 14.24
CA ASN A 363 -11.94 -0.87 15.58
C ASN A 363 -13.40 -1.37 15.61
N LYS A 364 -13.70 -2.28 16.55
CA LYS A 364 -15.05 -2.87 16.68
C LYS A 364 -16.11 -1.82 17.01
N SER A 365 -15.76 -0.82 17.81
CA SER A 365 -16.63 0.26 18.29
C SER A 365 -16.78 1.43 17.32
N THR A 366 -15.95 1.53 16.27
CA THR A 366 -16.00 2.67 15.35
C THR A 366 -17.21 2.56 14.41
N GLU A 367 -17.99 3.64 14.37
CA GLU A 367 -19.12 3.84 13.45
C GLU A 367 -18.63 4.21 12.04
N ASP A 368 -17.83 5.26 11.92
CA ASP A 368 -17.16 5.63 10.66
C ASP A 368 -15.94 4.73 10.40
N ALA A 369 -16.15 3.67 9.64
CA ALA A 369 -15.05 2.77 9.29
C ALA A 369 -13.93 3.49 8.52
N VAL A 370 -14.23 4.51 7.71
CA VAL A 370 -13.26 5.15 6.80
C VAL A 370 -12.20 5.91 7.58
N SER A 371 -12.59 6.62 8.65
CA SER A 371 -11.64 7.37 9.49
C SER A 371 -10.53 6.50 10.05
N ASP A 372 -10.84 5.26 10.45
CA ASP A 372 -9.85 4.33 11.01
C ASP A 372 -8.78 3.93 9.97
N PHE A 373 -9.20 3.70 8.73
CA PHE A 373 -8.25 3.38 7.65
C PHE A 373 -7.40 4.59 7.29
N VAL A 374 -7.98 5.78 7.20
CA VAL A 374 -7.27 7.04 6.93
C VAL A 374 -6.23 7.33 8.01
N GLN A 375 -6.58 7.18 9.29
CA GLN A 375 -5.63 7.29 10.39
C GLN A 375 -4.51 6.22 10.30
N GLY A 376 -4.89 5.01 9.90
CA GLY A 376 -3.99 3.93 9.50
C GLY A 376 -2.90 4.39 8.53
N VAL A 377 -3.34 5.02 7.44
CA VAL A 377 -2.46 5.56 6.40
C VAL A 377 -1.54 6.64 6.97
N HIS A 378 -2.07 7.69 7.58
CA HIS A 378 -1.24 8.80 8.06
C HIS A 378 -0.16 8.38 9.05
N THR A 379 -0.43 7.36 9.88
CA THR A 379 0.51 6.94 10.92
C THR A 379 1.51 5.90 10.42
N LEU A 380 1.07 4.92 9.63
CA LEU A 380 1.88 3.72 9.34
C LEU A 380 2.44 3.66 7.92
N SER A 381 1.93 4.44 6.99
CA SER A 381 2.31 4.36 5.57
C SER A 381 3.80 4.63 5.33
N GLN A 382 4.41 5.54 6.10
CA GLN A 382 5.86 5.79 6.07
C GLN A 382 6.72 4.58 6.46
N TYR A 383 6.15 3.55 7.10
CA TYR A 383 6.88 2.35 7.50
C TYR A 383 6.63 1.16 6.57
N ALA A 384 5.60 1.21 5.75
CA ALA A 384 5.12 0.10 4.94
C ALA A 384 5.75 0.10 3.54
N ASP A 385 6.06 -1.09 3.03
CA ASP A 385 6.34 -1.32 1.61
C ASP A 385 5.03 -1.45 0.81
N TYR A 386 3.96 -1.93 1.43
CA TYR A 386 2.61 -1.91 0.86
C TYR A 386 1.56 -1.83 1.96
N LEU A 387 0.40 -1.24 1.65
CA LEU A 387 -0.73 -1.10 2.54
C LEU A 387 -1.85 -2.05 2.13
N VAL A 388 -2.59 -2.59 3.09
CA VAL A 388 -3.74 -3.46 2.80
C VAL A 388 -4.99 -2.95 3.51
N ILE A 389 -6.05 -2.67 2.75
CA ILE A 389 -7.39 -2.40 3.25
C ILE A 389 -8.09 -3.75 3.52
N ASN A 390 -8.27 -4.13 4.78
CA ASN A 390 -8.96 -5.37 5.15
C ASN A 390 -10.44 -5.16 5.42
N VAL A 391 -11.26 -5.51 4.43
CA VAL A 391 -12.73 -5.48 4.48
C VAL A 391 -13.36 -6.88 4.57
N SER A 392 -12.57 -7.92 4.85
CA SER A 392 -12.98 -9.31 4.61
C SER A 392 -13.02 -10.22 5.84
N SER A 393 -12.60 -9.73 7.01
CA SER A 393 -12.69 -10.50 8.26
C SER A 393 -14.16 -10.86 8.57
N PRO A 394 -14.50 -12.14 8.80
CA PRO A 394 -15.84 -12.54 9.26
C PRO A 394 -16.08 -12.23 10.74
N ASN A 395 -15.03 -11.83 11.48
CA ASN A 395 -15.03 -11.78 12.94
C ASN A 395 -15.28 -10.37 13.50
N THR A 396 -15.40 -9.39 12.61
CA THR A 396 -15.72 -7.99 12.93
C THR A 396 -17.10 -7.68 12.34
N PRO A 397 -18.14 -7.47 13.18
CA PRO A 397 -19.50 -7.21 12.70
C PRO A 397 -19.56 -6.06 11.69
N GLY A 398 -20.35 -6.23 10.63
CA GLY A 398 -20.54 -5.20 9.59
C GLY A 398 -19.31 -4.91 8.71
N LEU A 399 -18.17 -5.59 8.91
CA LEU A 399 -16.99 -5.29 8.10
C LEU A 399 -17.16 -5.75 6.65
N ARG A 400 -17.71 -6.95 6.43
CA ARG A 400 -17.87 -7.53 5.09
C ARG A 400 -18.85 -6.76 4.21
N SER A 401 -19.77 -5.97 4.76
CA SER A 401 -20.65 -5.10 3.98
C SER A 401 -19.92 -3.92 3.32
N LEU A 402 -18.71 -3.59 3.79
CA LEU A 402 -17.85 -2.60 3.14
C LEU A 402 -17.35 -3.07 1.76
N GLN A 403 -17.46 -4.36 1.43
CA GLN A 403 -17.16 -4.89 0.09
C GLN A 403 -18.22 -4.53 -0.96
N GLY A 404 -19.37 -3.95 -0.55
CA GLY A 404 -20.38 -3.47 -1.49
C GLY A 404 -19.89 -2.27 -2.30
N ARG A 405 -20.23 -2.22 -3.59
CA ARG A 405 -19.72 -1.27 -4.60
C ARG A 405 -19.52 0.16 -4.09
N ARG A 406 -20.57 0.77 -3.53
CA ARG A 406 -20.53 2.17 -3.05
C ARG A 406 -19.55 2.36 -1.90
N HIS A 407 -19.69 1.57 -0.84
CA HIS A 407 -18.85 1.67 0.35
C HIS A 407 -17.38 1.37 0.03
N LEU A 408 -17.13 0.38 -0.81
CA LEU A 408 -15.78 0.03 -1.22
C LEU A 408 -15.13 1.15 -2.02
N GLN A 409 -15.88 1.74 -2.97
CA GLN A 409 -15.40 2.86 -3.78
C GLN A 409 -15.07 4.08 -2.93
N GLU A 410 -15.93 4.41 -1.96
CA GLU A 410 -15.71 5.51 -1.01
C GLU A 410 -14.48 5.26 -0.14
N LEU A 411 -14.37 4.07 0.45
CA LEU A 411 -13.24 3.70 1.30
C LEU A 411 -11.90 3.74 0.55
N ILE A 412 -11.83 3.16 -0.64
CA ILE A 412 -10.60 3.16 -1.45
C ILE A 412 -10.21 4.59 -1.82
N LYS A 413 -11.17 5.43 -2.24
CA LYS A 413 -10.89 6.84 -2.56
C LYS A 413 -10.30 7.58 -1.37
N SER A 414 -10.87 7.43 -0.18
CA SER A 414 -10.38 8.10 1.02
C SER A 414 -9.00 7.60 1.44
N VAL A 415 -8.74 6.29 1.36
CA VAL A 415 -7.41 5.73 1.67
C VAL A 415 -6.36 6.20 0.66
N MET A 416 -6.69 6.21 -0.63
CA MET A 416 -5.77 6.69 -1.66
C MET A 416 -5.51 8.20 -1.55
N ALA A 417 -6.52 9.00 -1.24
CA ALA A 417 -6.38 10.44 -0.98
C ALA A 417 -5.46 10.69 0.22
N ALA A 418 -5.70 10.01 1.35
CA ALA A 418 -4.84 10.10 2.54
C ALA A 418 -3.39 9.69 2.25
N ARG A 419 -3.16 8.72 1.35
CA ARG A 419 -1.81 8.34 0.91
C ARG A 419 -1.18 9.43 0.05
N SER A 420 -1.94 10.08 -0.82
CA SER A 420 -1.47 11.15 -1.69
C SER A 420 -1.15 12.45 -0.94
N GLU A 421 -1.71 12.66 0.25
CA GLU A 421 -1.39 13.79 1.13
C GLU A 421 0.01 13.67 1.79
N MET A 422 0.56 12.46 1.84
CA MET A 422 1.88 12.20 2.44
C MET A 422 3.01 12.52 1.46
N GLN A 423 4.18 12.89 1.99
CA GLN A 423 5.40 13.11 1.19
C GLN A 423 6.20 11.82 1.06
N TRP A 424 6.60 11.49 -0.16
CA TRP A 424 7.34 10.27 -0.48
C TRP A 424 8.73 10.61 -1.01
N GLY A 425 9.72 9.80 -0.64
CA GLY A 425 11.06 9.84 -1.25
C GLY A 425 11.08 9.12 -2.60
N ASP A 426 12.29 8.80 -3.07
CA ASP A 426 12.51 8.24 -4.41
C ASP A 426 11.79 6.89 -4.68
N GLU A 427 11.50 6.12 -3.62
CA GLU A 427 10.72 4.88 -3.71
C GLU A 427 9.23 5.09 -4.01
N GLY A 428 8.73 6.32 -3.89
CA GLY A 428 7.33 6.67 -4.10
C GLY A 428 6.36 6.16 -3.01
N PRO A 429 5.04 6.34 -3.22
CA PRO A 429 4.02 5.89 -2.28
C PRO A 429 3.95 4.35 -2.18
N PRO A 430 3.64 3.79 -1.00
CA PRO A 430 3.39 2.35 -0.89
C PRO A 430 2.12 1.95 -1.67
N PRO A 431 2.15 0.89 -2.50
CA PRO A 431 0.96 0.36 -3.16
C PRO A 431 -0.14 0.00 -2.15
N VAL A 432 -1.40 0.24 -2.53
CA VAL A 432 -2.60 -0.02 -1.73
C VAL A 432 -3.34 -1.22 -2.30
N LEU A 433 -3.47 -2.26 -1.47
CA LEU A 433 -4.14 -3.50 -1.80
C LEU A 433 -5.48 -3.60 -1.07
N VAL A 434 -6.40 -4.39 -1.62
CA VAL A 434 -7.67 -4.73 -0.94
C VAL A 434 -7.75 -6.24 -0.69
N LYS A 435 -7.98 -6.64 0.56
CA LYS A 435 -8.10 -8.05 0.94
C LYS A 435 -9.56 -8.47 1.00
N LEU A 436 -9.93 -9.44 0.15
CA LEU A 436 -11.32 -9.84 -0.08
C LEU A 436 -11.69 -11.19 0.55
N SER A 437 -12.99 -11.36 0.80
CA SER A 437 -13.55 -12.63 1.25
C SER A 437 -13.65 -13.61 0.08
N PRO A 438 -13.48 -14.92 0.31
CA PRO A 438 -13.79 -15.94 -0.70
C PRO A 438 -15.31 -16.18 -0.84
N ASP A 439 -16.12 -15.67 0.10
CA ASP A 439 -17.56 -15.91 0.17
C ASP A 439 -18.34 -14.85 -0.62
N LEU A 440 -17.96 -14.63 -1.89
CA LEU A 440 -18.55 -13.62 -2.76
C LEU A 440 -19.27 -14.26 -3.94
N SER A 441 -20.45 -13.74 -4.28
CA SER A 441 -21.09 -14.11 -5.55
C SER A 441 -20.33 -13.50 -6.73
N ARG A 442 -20.51 -14.08 -7.93
CA ARG A 442 -19.91 -13.56 -9.16
C ARG A 442 -20.27 -12.09 -9.42
N GLN A 443 -21.52 -11.69 -9.19
CA GLN A 443 -21.96 -10.30 -9.40
C GLN A 443 -21.23 -9.32 -8.46
N TYR A 444 -21.02 -9.73 -7.20
CA TYR A 444 -20.25 -8.93 -6.24
C TYR A 444 -18.78 -8.84 -6.65
N MET A 445 -18.19 -9.93 -7.16
CA MET A 445 -16.82 -9.91 -7.70
C MET A 445 -16.70 -8.98 -8.92
N GLU A 446 -17.68 -8.96 -9.82
CA GLU A 446 -17.73 -8.03 -10.95
C GLU A 446 -17.75 -6.56 -10.50
N ASP A 447 -18.60 -6.24 -9.51
CA ASP A 447 -18.67 -4.90 -8.95
C ASP A 447 -17.35 -4.47 -8.30
N ILE A 448 -16.74 -5.38 -7.53
CA ILE A 448 -15.46 -5.12 -6.88
C ILE A 448 -14.35 -4.93 -7.92
N ALA A 449 -14.29 -5.78 -8.95
CA ALA A 449 -13.33 -5.68 -10.03
C ALA A 449 -13.49 -4.36 -10.80
N ALA A 450 -14.74 -3.96 -11.10
CA ALA A 450 -15.03 -2.69 -11.75
C ALA A 450 -14.56 -1.49 -10.92
N VAL A 451 -14.83 -1.50 -9.60
CA VAL A 451 -14.34 -0.46 -8.68
C VAL A 451 -12.81 -0.45 -8.64
N ALA A 452 -12.18 -1.61 -8.44
CA ALA A 452 -10.73 -1.72 -8.36
C ALA A 452 -10.02 -1.23 -9.63
N LEU A 453 -10.54 -1.59 -10.81
CA LEU A 453 -10.05 -1.10 -12.10
C LEU A 453 -10.25 0.40 -12.26
N SER A 454 -11.45 0.92 -11.91
CA SER A 454 -11.77 2.34 -12.07
C SER A 454 -10.92 3.25 -11.18
N LEU A 455 -10.56 2.78 -9.98
CA LEU A 455 -9.75 3.52 -9.01
C LEU A 455 -8.26 3.19 -9.12
N ARG A 456 -7.86 2.30 -10.04
CA ARG A 456 -6.48 1.82 -10.20
C ARG A 456 -5.87 1.34 -8.88
N VAL A 457 -6.60 0.47 -8.17
CA VAL A 457 -6.08 -0.21 -6.98
C VAL A 457 -4.84 -1.00 -7.37
N ASP A 458 -3.77 -0.87 -6.58
CA ASP A 458 -2.45 -1.41 -6.93
C ASP A 458 -2.41 -2.94 -6.88
N GLY A 459 -3.23 -3.58 -6.04
CA GLY A 459 -3.33 -5.03 -5.99
C GLY A 459 -4.52 -5.57 -5.19
N LEU A 460 -4.76 -6.88 -5.27
CA LEU A 460 -5.79 -7.57 -4.50
C LEU A 460 -5.19 -8.73 -3.72
N ILE A 461 -5.77 -9.05 -2.56
CA ILE A 461 -5.42 -10.26 -1.80
C ILE A 461 -6.60 -11.21 -1.75
N ILE A 462 -6.45 -12.36 -2.40
CA ILE A 462 -7.49 -13.37 -2.56
C ILE A 462 -7.00 -14.70 -1.96
N SER A 463 -7.44 -15.09 -0.76
CA SER A 463 -8.54 -14.54 0.03
C SER A 463 -8.28 -14.56 1.53
N ASN A 464 -9.19 -13.92 2.27
CA ASN A 464 -9.37 -14.14 3.69
C ASN A 464 -10.04 -15.51 3.95
N THR A 465 -10.34 -15.80 5.22
CA THR A 465 -11.02 -17.00 5.69
C THR A 465 -12.48 -17.10 5.20
N THR A 466 -13.01 -18.32 5.10
CA THR A 466 -14.39 -18.59 4.66
C THR A 466 -15.32 -18.86 5.84
N VAL A 467 -16.59 -18.42 5.75
CA VAL A 467 -17.64 -18.85 6.70
C VAL A 467 -18.29 -20.17 6.28
N SER A 468 -18.07 -20.61 5.04
CA SER A 468 -18.56 -21.88 4.54
C SER A 468 -17.97 -23.06 5.34
N ARG A 469 -18.78 -24.12 5.49
CA ARG A 469 -18.39 -25.34 6.17
C ARG A 469 -18.66 -26.54 5.27
N PRO A 470 -17.66 -27.04 4.52
CA PRO A 470 -17.87 -28.21 3.69
C PRO A 470 -18.17 -29.44 4.56
N ALA A 471 -18.79 -30.46 3.97
CA ALA A 471 -19.17 -31.70 4.68
C ALA A 471 -17.95 -32.37 5.36
N SER A 472 -16.76 -32.26 4.76
CA SER A 472 -15.50 -32.75 5.34
C SER A 472 -15.09 -32.08 6.66
N VAL A 473 -15.70 -30.93 6.99
CA VAL A 473 -15.49 -30.17 8.22
C VAL A 473 -16.65 -30.35 9.21
N LEU A 474 -17.90 -30.40 8.72
CA LEU A 474 -19.12 -30.42 9.56
C LEU A 474 -19.31 -31.64 10.47
N GLY A 475 -18.46 -32.67 10.36
CA GLY A 475 -18.44 -33.82 11.27
C GLY A 475 -17.27 -33.87 12.25
N LEU A 476 -16.36 -32.89 12.20
CA LEU A 476 -15.14 -32.89 13.00
C LEU A 476 -15.34 -32.18 14.34
N PRO A 477 -14.57 -32.55 15.38
CA PRO A 477 -14.52 -31.78 16.62
C PRO A 477 -14.18 -30.31 16.34
N ASN A 478 -15.04 -29.40 16.79
CA ASN A 478 -14.98 -27.96 16.55
C ASN A 478 -15.26 -27.50 15.09
N GLY A 479 -15.70 -28.38 14.19
CA GLY A 479 -16.00 -28.02 12.80
C GLY A 479 -17.19 -27.07 12.64
N ASP A 480 -18.10 -27.06 13.60
CA ASP A 480 -19.29 -26.21 13.71
C ASP A 480 -19.02 -24.86 14.41
N ARG A 481 -17.80 -24.64 14.91
CA ARG A 481 -17.48 -23.39 15.64
C ARG A 481 -17.68 -22.16 14.74
N PRO A 482 -18.18 -21.05 15.31
CA PRO A 482 -18.32 -19.79 14.59
C PRO A 482 -16.95 -19.19 14.24
N GLY A 483 -16.91 -18.38 13.19
CA GLY A 483 -15.72 -17.67 12.72
C GLY A 483 -15.25 -18.13 11.35
N GLY A 484 -14.03 -17.73 10.98
CA GLY A 484 -13.44 -18.02 9.68
C GLY A 484 -12.66 -19.32 9.64
N LEU A 485 -12.97 -20.19 8.66
CA LEU A 485 -12.25 -21.41 8.32
C LEU A 485 -11.07 -21.09 7.38
N SER A 486 -9.92 -21.71 7.64
CA SER A 486 -8.70 -21.61 6.84
C SER A 486 -8.00 -22.97 6.70
N GLY A 487 -6.92 -23.03 5.91
CA GLY A 487 -6.18 -24.26 5.64
C GLY A 487 -6.68 -25.00 4.41
N LYS A 488 -6.41 -26.30 4.33
CA LYS A 488 -6.65 -27.11 3.12
C LYS A 488 -8.09 -27.01 2.56
N PRO A 489 -9.16 -27.03 3.39
CA PRO A 489 -10.53 -26.93 2.87
C PRO A 489 -10.86 -25.59 2.19
N LEU A 490 -10.09 -24.54 2.45
CA LEU A 490 -10.24 -23.23 1.81
C LEU A 490 -9.55 -23.17 0.44
N PHE A 491 -8.63 -24.08 0.14
CA PHE A 491 -7.76 -23.98 -1.04
C PHE A 491 -8.56 -23.83 -2.34
N GLU A 492 -9.44 -24.77 -2.65
CA GLU A 492 -10.26 -24.76 -3.87
C GLU A 492 -11.11 -23.48 -3.99
N LEU A 493 -11.82 -23.12 -2.93
CA LEU A 493 -12.67 -21.93 -2.92
C LEU A 493 -11.86 -20.65 -3.13
N SER A 494 -10.72 -20.52 -2.45
CA SER A 494 -9.83 -19.36 -2.61
C SER A 494 -9.18 -19.31 -3.99
N ASN A 495 -8.85 -20.46 -4.59
CA ASN A 495 -8.26 -20.53 -5.93
C ASN A 495 -9.29 -20.20 -7.02
N ALA A 496 -10.53 -20.69 -6.87
CA ALA A 496 -11.64 -20.33 -7.75
C ALA A 496 -11.94 -18.83 -7.72
N ALA A 497 -12.03 -18.24 -6.52
CA ALA A 497 -12.22 -16.79 -6.36
C ALA A 497 -11.05 -15.99 -6.96
N LEU A 498 -9.81 -16.46 -6.78
CA LEU A 498 -8.61 -15.83 -7.34
C LEU A 498 -8.66 -15.83 -8.87
N ARG A 499 -8.95 -16.99 -9.47
CA ARG A 499 -9.06 -17.15 -10.92
C ARG A 499 -10.15 -16.26 -11.50
N GLU A 500 -11.31 -16.20 -10.87
CA GLU A 500 -12.41 -15.34 -11.33
C GLU A 500 -12.04 -13.86 -11.22
N MET A 501 -11.43 -13.43 -10.11
CA MET A 501 -10.96 -12.05 -9.98
C MET A 501 -9.89 -11.69 -11.01
N TYR A 502 -8.97 -12.61 -11.33
CA TYR A 502 -7.97 -12.41 -12.39
C TYR A 502 -8.62 -12.21 -13.78
N ILE A 503 -9.66 -12.99 -14.09
CA ILE A 503 -10.46 -12.82 -15.31
C ILE A 503 -11.15 -11.45 -15.32
N LEU A 504 -11.82 -11.09 -14.23
CA LEU A 504 -12.61 -9.87 -14.13
C LEU A 504 -11.73 -8.61 -14.15
N THR A 505 -10.52 -8.67 -13.59
CA THR A 505 -9.52 -7.59 -13.69
C THR A 505 -8.70 -7.65 -14.97
N LYS A 506 -8.92 -8.66 -15.82
CA LYS A 506 -8.21 -8.90 -17.09
C LYS A 506 -6.69 -8.98 -16.90
N GLY A 507 -6.24 -9.53 -15.77
CA GLY A 507 -4.83 -9.57 -15.39
C GLY A 507 -4.17 -8.20 -15.17
N ARG A 508 -4.93 -7.09 -15.17
CA ARG A 508 -4.38 -5.73 -15.03
C ARG A 508 -4.06 -5.34 -13.58
N ILE A 509 -4.63 -6.06 -12.61
CA ILE A 509 -4.40 -5.83 -11.18
C ILE A 509 -3.67 -7.05 -10.63
N PRO A 510 -2.43 -6.90 -10.15
CA PRO A 510 -1.68 -7.97 -9.49
C PRO A 510 -2.45 -8.58 -8.31
N ILE A 511 -2.37 -9.90 -8.15
CA ILE A 511 -3.07 -10.62 -7.09
C ILE A 511 -2.08 -11.35 -6.17
N VAL A 512 -2.26 -11.19 -4.87
CA VAL A 512 -1.62 -12.00 -3.84
C VAL A 512 -2.56 -13.15 -3.47
N GLY A 513 -2.16 -14.38 -3.76
CA GLY A 513 -2.92 -15.59 -3.46
C GLY A 513 -2.76 -16.04 -2.00
N CYS A 514 -3.85 -16.08 -1.25
CA CYS A 514 -3.89 -16.49 0.15
C CYS A 514 -4.98 -17.55 0.36
N GLY A 515 -4.70 -18.57 1.18
CA GLY A 515 -5.67 -19.60 1.55
C GLY A 515 -5.27 -20.99 1.08
N GLY A 516 -5.02 -21.87 2.05
CA GLY A 516 -4.81 -23.31 1.81
C GLY A 516 -3.50 -23.71 1.14
N VAL A 517 -2.55 -22.80 0.91
CA VAL A 517 -1.23 -23.13 0.35
C VAL A 517 -0.40 -23.89 1.37
N SER A 518 0.02 -25.11 1.04
CA SER A 518 0.82 -25.99 1.91
C SER A 518 2.00 -26.69 1.21
N SER A 519 2.13 -26.53 -0.10
CA SER A 519 3.19 -27.09 -0.93
C SER A 519 3.59 -26.15 -2.06
N GLY A 520 4.72 -26.41 -2.72
CA GLY A 520 5.12 -25.67 -3.92
C GLY A 520 4.14 -25.85 -5.07
N GLU A 521 3.51 -27.02 -5.20
CA GLU A 521 2.47 -27.27 -6.20
C GLU A 521 1.22 -26.42 -5.93
N ASP A 522 0.81 -26.26 -4.66
CA ASP A 522 -0.31 -25.37 -4.29
C ASP A 522 0.01 -23.91 -4.64
N ALA A 523 1.24 -23.47 -4.35
CA ALA A 523 1.70 -22.12 -4.68
C ALA A 523 1.74 -21.91 -6.20
N TYR A 524 2.27 -22.89 -6.92
CA TYR A 524 2.35 -22.89 -8.37
C TYR A 524 0.98 -22.84 -9.02
N LEU A 525 0.00 -23.63 -8.54
CA LEU A 525 -1.37 -23.60 -9.04
C LEU A 525 -2.02 -22.23 -8.84
N LYS A 526 -1.81 -21.57 -7.69
CA LYS A 526 -2.29 -20.19 -7.48
C LYS A 526 -1.64 -19.22 -8.45
N ILE A 527 -0.34 -19.35 -8.70
CA ILE A 527 0.39 -18.51 -9.67
C ILE A 527 -0.18 -18.69 -11.07
N ARG A 528 -0.30 -19.93 -11.54
CA ARG A 528 -0.92 -20.26 -12.84
C ARG A 528 -2.37 -19.81 -12.97
N SER A 529 -3.08 -19.72 -11.84
CA SER A 529 -4.45 -19.21 -11.78
C SER A 529 -4.54 -17.67 -11.79
N GLY A 530 -3.42 -16.96 -11.64
CA GLY A 530 -3.35 -15.50 -11.75
C GLY A 530 -2.61 -14.77 -10.60
N ALA A 531 -2.08 -15.49 -9.61
CA ALA A 531 -1.35 -14.87 -8.50
C ALA A 531 0.07 -14.45 -8.91
N SER A 532 0.51 -13.27 -8.49
CA SER A 532 1.92 -12.83 -8.62
C SER A 532 2.74 -13.18 -7.36
N LEU A 533 2.08 -13.24 -6.21
CA LEU A 533 2.66 -13.57 -4.90
C LEU A 533 1.72 -14.53 -4.16
N VAL A 534 2.22 -15.28 -3.17
CA VAL A 534 1.41 -16.17 -2.33
C VAL A 534 1.68 -15.95 -0.84
N GLN A 535 0.66 -16.16 0.00
CA GLN A 535 0.74 -15.98 1.45
C GLN A 535 0.43 -17.27 2.22
N LEU A 536 1.23 -17.52 3.27
CA LEU A 536 1.12 -18.66 4.16
C LEU A 536 0.63 -18.24 5.55
N TYR A 537 -0.19 -19.11 6.16
CA TYR A 537 -0.55 -19.03 7.58
C TYR A 537 -0.71 -20.43 8.15
N THR A 538 -1.74 -21.16 7.72
CA THR A 538 -2.13 -22.43 8.32
C THR A 538 -1.06 -23.50 8.14
N ALA A 539 -0.35 -23.50 7.02
CA ALA A 539 0.76 -24.42 6.77
C ALA A 539 1.86 -24.29 7.83
N LEU A 540 2.22 -23.07 8.26
CA LEU A 540 3.21 -22.83 9.32
C LEU A 540 2.77 -23.43 10.66
N VAL A 541 1.46 -23.47 10.94
CA VAL A 541 0.91 -24.05 12.18
C VAL A 541 1.02 -25.58 12.20
N TYR A 542 0.94 -26.24 11.03
CA TYR A 542 0.93 -27.70 10.93
C TYR A 542 2.29 -28.29 10.58
N GLU A 543 3.04 -27.66 9.69
CA GLU A 543 4.30 -28.14 9.13
C GLU A 543 5.52 -27.47 9.78
N GLY A 544 5.32 -26.33 10.45
CA GLY A 544 6.39 -25.61 11.13
C GLY A 544 7.27 -24.80 10.16
N PRO A 545 8.38 -24.22 10.65
CA PRO A 545 9.24 -23.32 9.89
C PRO A 545 9.77 -23.88 8.57
N SER A 546 9.99 -25.20 8.49
CA SER A 546 10.55 -25.86 7.30
C SER A 546 9.67 -25.82 6.07
N VAL A 547 8.39 -25.48 6.22
CA VAL A 547 7.46 -25.34 5.10
C VAL A 547 7.85 -24.22 4.15
N VAL A 548 8.52 -23.16 4.66
CA VAL A 548 8.89 -21.99 3.86
C VAL A 548 9.94 -22.36 2.80
N PRO A 549 11.12 -22.87 3.16
CA PRO A 549 12.09 -23.29 2.14
C PRO A 549 11.63 -24.45 1.28
N LYS A 550 10.87 -25.38 1.85
CA LYS A 550 10.28 -26.48 1.08
C LYS A 550 9.42 -25.97 -0.07
N ILE A 551 8.51 -25.03 0.20
CA ILE A 551 7.64 -24.44 -0.83
C ILE A 551 8.48 -23.70 -1.89
N LYS A 552 9.53 -22.97 -1.49
CA LYS A 552 10.41 -22.28 -2.45
C LYS A 552 11.08 -23.26 -3.41
N GLN A 553 11.67 -24.35 -2.88
CA GLN A 553 12.33 -25.37 -3.69
C GLN A 553 11.35 -26.10 -4.61
N GLU A 554 10.21 -26.54 -4.08
CA GLU A 554 9.17 -27.22 -4.86
C GLU A 554 8.59 -26.31 -5.95
N LEU A 555 8.37 -25.02 -5.67
CA LEU A 555 7.88 -24.06 -6.65
C LEU A 555 8.90 -23.84 -7.77
N ALA A 556 10.18 -23.69 -7.44
CA ALA A 556 11.24 -23.55 -8.45
C ALA A 556 11.31 -24.80 -9.35
N ALA A 557 11.19 -26.00 -8.76
CA ALA A 557 11.13 -27.25 -9.52
C ALA A 557 9.89 -27.33 -10.42
N CYS A 558 8.73 -26.82 -9.99
CA CYS A 558 7.52 -26.76 -10.83
C CYS A 558 7.70 -25.82 -12.03
N LEU A 559 8.32 -24.65 -11.83
CA LEU A 559 8.63 -23.72 -12.91
C LEU A 559 9.58 -24.35 -13.94
N GLU A 560 10.66 -24.98 -13.45
CA GLU A 560 11.62 -25.67 -14.31
C GLU A 560 10.98 -26.83 -15.08
N ARG A 561 10.17 -27.67 -14.40
CA ARG A 561 9.43 -28.80 -14.98
C ARG A 561 8.59 -28.38 -16.19
N ASP A 562 7.93 -27.23 -16.09
CA ASP A 562 7.01 -26.74 -17.11
C ASP A 562 7.65 -25.72 -18.07
N GLY A 563 8.96 -25.47 -17.93
CA GLY A 563 9.76 -24.66 -18.85
C GLY A 563 9.70 -23.14 -18.64
N PHE A 564 9.22 -22.68 -17.48
CA PHE A 564 9.19 -21.27 -17.11
C PHE A 564 10.50 -20.81 -16.49
N LYS A 565 11.03 -19.67 -16.94
CA LYS A 565 12.28 -19.08 -16.42
C LYS A 565 12.05 -18.24 -15.17
N SER A 566 10.82 -17.77 -14.96
CA SER A 566 10.46 -16.95 -13.81
C SER A 566 9.01 -17.16 -13.39
N VAL A 567 8.68 -16.81 -12.15
CA VAL A 567 7.30 -16.74 -11.66
C VAL A 567 6.42 -15.87 -12.57
N ALA A 568 6.96 -14.75 -13.07
CA ALA A 568 6.22 -13.81 -13.93
C ALA A 568 5.68 -14.47 -15.20
N GLU A 569 6.45 -15.39 -15.81
CA GLU A 569 6.02 -16.12 -17.01
C GLU A 569 4.89 -17.13 -16.72
N ALA A 570 4.79 -17.60 -15.48
CA ALA A 570 3.77 -18.56 -15.06
C ALA A 570 2.47 -17.90 -14.58
N VAL A 571 2.42 -16.58 -14.38
CA VAL A 571 1.23 -15.90 -13.85
C VAL A 571 0.05 -16.03 -14.84
N GLY A 572 -1.05 -16.65 -14.40
CA GLY A 572 -2.30 -16.67 -15.16
C GLY A 572 -2.32 -17.56 -16.40
N VAL A 573 -1.30 -18.41 -16.62
CA VAL A 573 -1.19 -19.27 -17.82
C VAL A 573 -2.35 -20.26 -18.01
N ASP A 574 -3.06 -20.62 -16.94
CA ASP A 574 -4.25 -21.49 -17.00
C ASP A 574 -5.54 -20.72 -17.33
N VAL A 575 -5.44 -19.41 -17.53
CA VAL A 575 -6.56 -18.51 -17.81
C VAL A 575 -6.44 -17.95 -19.23
N LYS A 576 -7.28 -18.44 -20.14
CA LYS A 576 -7.40 -17.86 -21.48
C LYS A 576 -8.19 -16.55 -21.42
N LEU A 577 -7.49 -15.42 -21.48
CA LEU A 577 -8.11 -14.12 -21.71
C LEU A 577 -8.44 -13.99 -23.20
N GLN A 578 -9.65 -14.35 -23.63
CA GLN A 578 -10.07 -14.11 -25.02
C GLN A 578 -10.55 -12.65 -25.19
N VAL A 579 -9.99 -11.96 -26.17
CA VAL A 579 -10.55 -10.72 -26.71
C VAL A 579 -11.63 -11.15 -27.72
N GLN A 580 -12.89 -10.89 -27.43
CA GLN A 580 -13.96 -10.98 -28.44
C GLN A 580 -14.46 -9.58 -28.78
N GLU A 581 -14.22 -9.17 -30.02
CA GLU A 581 -15.11 -8.25 -30.72
C GLU A 581 -16.38 -9.04 -31.06
N ASN A 582 -17.53 -8.65 -30.54
CA ASN A 582 -18.82 -9.11 -31.06
C ASN A 582 -19.89 -8.04 -30.87
N GLY A 583 -20.52 -7.69 -31.99
CA GLY A 583 -21.58 -6.69 -32.06
C GLY A 583 -22.76 -7.03 -31.14
N GLY A 584 -23.20 -6.02 -30.39
CA GLY A 584 -24.60 -5.85 -30.03
C GLY A 584 -25.25 -6.91 -29.13
N ARG A 585 -24.65 -7.28 -27.98
CA ARG A 585 -25.35 -7.59 -26.69
C ARG A 585 -24.34 -8.12 -25.66
N ARG A 586 -24.24 -7.46 -24.51
CA ARG A 586 -23.26 -7.77 -23.44
C ARG A 586 -23.77 -8.89 -22.53
N GLY A 587 -23.14 -10.05 -22.57
CA GLY A 587 -23.26 -11.12 -21.57
C GLY A 587 -22.13 -12.14 -21.72
N TRP A 588 -21.41 -12.46 -20.64
CA TRP A 588 -20.24 -13.35 -20.65
C TRP A 588 -20.55 -14.68 -19.93
N ARG A 589 -20.34 -15.82 -20.60
CA ARG A 589 -20.29 -17.15 -19.96
C ARG A 589 -18.88 -17.72 -20.03
N SER A 590 -18.48 -18.45 -18.98
CA SER A 590 -17.26 -19.26 -18.99
C SER A 590 -17.39 -20.41 -19.98
N VAL A 591 -16.30 -20.75 -20.66
CA VAL A 591 -16.17 -22.01 -21.37
C VAL A 591 -15.22 -22.87 -20.54
N ASP A 592 -15.69 -24.04 -20.13
CA ASP A 592 -14.92 -24.98 -19.32
C ASP A 592 -13.64 -25.43 -20.04
N ALA A 593 -12.57 -25.60 -19.27
CA ALA A 593 -11.34 -26.23 -19.75
C ALA A 593 -11.54 -27.75 -19.84
N ILE A 594 -11.22 -28.36 -20.99
CA ILE A 594 -11.10 -29.81 -21.15
C ILE A 594 -9.71 -30.26 -20.68
N PRO A 595 -9.57 -31.34 -19.89
CA PRO A 595 -8.27 -31.88 -19.51
C PRO A 595 -7.73 -32.91 -20.52
N GLY A 596 -6.44 -32.83 -20.80
CA GLY A 596 -5.58 -33.95 -21.23
C GLY A 596 -5.70 -34.43 -22.69
N GLY A 597 -4.59 -34.35 -23.44
CA GLY A 597 -4.47 -35.05 -24.71
C GLY A 597 -3.27 -34.60 -25.53
N THR A 598 -2.31 -35.50 -25.71
CA THR A 598 -1.11 -35.35 -26.54
C THR A 598 -1.42 -35.28 -28.04
N ASN A 599 -0.43 -34.76 -28.77
CA ASN A 599 -0.12 -34.96 -30.19
C ASN A 599 -0.52 -33.92 -31.27
N SER A 600 0.57 -33.39 -31.83
CA SER A 600 0.91 -33.40 -33.27
C SER A 600 0.53 -32.20 -34.15
N VAL A 601 1.61 -31.52 -34.52
CA VAL A 601 1.87 -30.73 -35.72
C VAL A 601 1.06 -31.19 -36.94
N ARG A 602 0.30 -30.28 -37.56
CA ARG A 602 0.17 -30.20 -39.03
C ARG A 602 0.07 -28.77 -39.54
N ARG A 603 1.01 -28.48 -40.45
CA ARG A 603 1.04 -27.41 -41.44
C ARG A 603 -0.19 -27.50 -42.36
N ALA A 604 -0.79 -26.38 -42.71
CA ALA A 604 -1.57 -26.25 -43.94
C ALA A 604 -1.39 -24.84 -44.52
N GLU A 605 -1.03 -24.82 -45.79
CA GLU A 605 -0.62 -23.68 -46.59
C GLU A 605 -1.78 -22.80 -47.05
N GLY A 606 -1.48 -21.50 -47.16
CA GLY A 606 -1.72 -20.67 -48.34
C GLY A 606 -3.11 -20.62 -48.98
N ARG A 607 -3.74 -19.44 -48.91
CA ARG A 607 -4.42 -18.83 -50.08
C ARG A 607 -4.49 -17.31 -49.95
N LYS A 608 -3.75 -16.63 -50.84
CA LYS A 608 -3.92 -15.21 -51.18
C LYS A 608 -5.26 -15.02 -51.88
N VAL A 609 -6.07 -14.04 -51.49
CA VAL A 609 -6.98 -13.31 -52.40
C VAL A 609 -7.00 -11.84 -52.01
N LYS A 610 -7.06 -11.01 -53.06
CA LYS A 610 -6.73 -9.59 -53.19
C LYS A 610 -7.71 -8.64 -52.49
N ALA A 611 -7.18 -7.47 -52.19
CA ALA A 611 -7.92 -6.23 -51.92
C ALA A 611 -8.92 -5.90 -53.03
N ASN A 612 -10.05 -5.32 -52.64
CA ASN A 612 -10.69 -4.25 -53.40
C ASN A 612 -11.52 -3.38 -52.45
N ILE A 613 -11.16 -2.09 -52.45
CA ILE A 613 -11.89 -0.97 -51.87
C ILE A 613 -12.92 -0.55 -52.91
N SER A 614 -14.18 -0.41 -52.51
CA SER A 614 -15.11 0.52 -53.16
C SER A 614 -16.17 0.98 -52.17
N CYS A 615 -16.29 2.30 -52.11
CA CYS A 615 -17.25 3.10 -51.35
C CYS A 615 -18.65 3.08 -52.00
N GLU A 616 -19.65 3.45 -51.19
CA GLU A 616 -21.00 3.97 -51.47
C GLU A 616 -22.10 3.10 -50.88
N SER A 617 -23.26 3.59 -50.46
CA SER A 617 -23.79 4.84 -49.90
C SER A 617 -25.30 4.55 -49.69
N ARG A 618 -26.01 5.36 -48.88
CA ARG A 618 -27.45 5.29 -48.53
C ARG A 618 -27.75 4.31 -47.38
N GLU A 619 -28.51 4.66 -46.35
CA GLU A 619 -29.72 5.49 -46.30
C GLU A 619 -29.72 6.41 -45.05
N LEU A 620 -30.24 7.63 -45.21
CA LEU A 620 -31.27 8.21 -44.33
C LEU A 620 -31.66 9.59 -44.90
N GLU A 621 -32.58 9.54 -45.87
CA GLU A 621 -33.42 10.68 -46.27
C GLU A 621 -34.79 10.48 -45.63
N GLY A 622 -35.34 11.54 -45.05
CA GLY A 622 -36.79 11.69 -44.90
C GLY A 622 -37.30 12.09 -43.52
N ILE A 623 -37.18 13.37 -43.16
CA ILE A 623 -38.35 14.23 -42.89
C ILE A 623 -38.03 15.63 -43.43
N ARG A 624 -38.84 16.08 -44.40
CA ARG A 624 -38.74 17.37 -45.08
C ARG A 624 -39.73 18.39 -44.50
N ARG A 625 -39.27 19.64 -44.51
CA ARG A 625 -39.98 20.91 -44.82
C ARG A 625 -40.93 21.52 -43.78
N GLY A 626 -40.47 22.64 -43.24
CA GLY A 626 -41.21 23.91 -43.23
C GLY A 626 -40.18 25.02 -43.42
N GLY A 627 -40.17 25.66 -44.59
CA GLY A 627 -39.27 26.79 -44.89
C GLY A 627 -39.87 28.11 -44.44
N MET A 628 -39.01 29.08 -44.14
CA MET A 628 -39.32 30.50 -44.29
C MET A 628 -38.03 31.28 -44.52
N ASP A 629 -38.13 32.23 -45.44
CA ASP A 629 -37.05 32.91 -46.15
C ASP A 629 -36.16 33.84 -45.31
N MET A 630 -34.98 34.11 -45.86
CA MET A 630 -34.05 35.14 -45.39
C MET A 630 -34.66 36.53 -45.53
N GLU A 631 -34.53 37.36 -44.49
CA GLU A 631 -34.32 38.79 -44.66
C GLU A 631 -33.18 39.28 -43.75
N MET A 632 -32.26 39.98 -44.39
CA MET A 632 -31.09 40.61 -43.82
C MET A 632 -31.51 41.99 -43.32
N ASN A 633 -31.52 42.19 -42.01
CA ASN A 633 -31.43 43.53 -41.43
C ASN A 633 -30.78 43.50 -40.04
N SER A 634 -29.94 44.51 -39.85
CA SER A 634 -29.02 44.76 -38.74
C SER A 634 -29.68 44.89 -37.36
N VAL A 635 -28.79 44.84 -36.35
CA VAL A 635 -28.88 45.34 -34.96
C VAL A 635 -29.16 44.26 -33.88
N ASN A 636 -28.06 43.82 -33.25
CA ASN A 636 -27.92 43.26 -31.90
C ASN A 636 -28.92 42.18 -31.44
N GLY A 637 -28.59 40.92 -31.73
CA GLY A 637 -29.18 39.74 -31.10
C GLY A 637 -28.16 38.62 -31.01
N PHE A 638 -27.21 38.71 -30.09
CA PHE A 638 -26.20 37.67 -29.85
C PHE A 638 -26.80 36.63 -28.91
N ASP A 639 -27.24 35.48 -29.44
CA ASP A 639 -27.61 34.33 -28.61
C ASP A 639 -26.37 33.42 -28.43
N PRO A 640 -25.76 33.38 -27.24
CA PRO A 640 -24.60 32.55 -26.97
C PRO A 640 -24.88 31.04 -27.14
N SER A 641 -26.14 30.62 -26.94
CA SER A 641 -26.52 29.21 -27.01
C SER A 641 -26.45 28.65 -28.44
N LEU A 642 -26.76 29.48 -29.44
CA LEU A 642 -26.64 29.16 -30.87
C LEU A 642 -25.18 29.06 -31.32
N GLN A 643 -24.29 29.92 -30.79
CA GLN A 643 -22.84 29.85 -31.04
C GLN A 643 -22.21 28.59 -30.41
N ALA A 644 -22.58 28.25 -29.17
CA ALA A 644 -22.09 27.06 -28.48
C ALA A 644 -22.47 25.76 -29.23
N SER A 645 -23.70 25.69 -29.73
CA SER A 645 -24.18 24.58 -30.58
C SER A 645 -23.32 24.40 -31.83
N LYS A 646 -22.92 25.49 -32.49
CA LYS A 646 -22.10 25.49 -33.71
C LYS A 646 -20.71 24.88 -33.50
N TYR A 647 -20.07 25.16 -32.36
CA TYR A 647 -18.69 24.72 -32.11
C TYR A 647 -18.56 23.41 -31.33
N SER A 648 -19.67 22.86 -30.83
CA SER A 648 -19.69 21.64 -30.02
C SER A 648 -19.01 20.45 -30.72
N GLN A 649 -19.12 20.35 -32.05
CA GLN A 649 -18.46 19.31 -32.83
C GLN A 649 -16.92 19.39 -32.75
N TYR A 650 -16.36 20.60 -32.76
CA TYR A 650 -14.91 20.81 -32.70
C TYR A 650 -14.37 20.50 -31.30
N GLN A 651 -15.09 20.92 -30.26
CA GLN A 651 -14.73 20.56 -28.88
C GLN A 651 -14.73 19.05 -28.66
N LYS A 652 -15.70 18.33 -29.24
CA LYS A 652 -15.74 16.87 -29.17
C LYS A 652 -14.50 16.23 -29.80
N VAL A 653 -14.11 16.67 -31.00
CA VAL A 653 -12.90 16.17 -31.68
C VAL A 653 -11.64 16.52 -30.90
N ALA A 654 -11.54 17.76 -30.41
CA ALA A 654 -10.42 18.21 -29.56
C ALA A 654 -10.30 17.35 -28.29
N LEU A 655 -11.42 17.04 -27.65
CA LEU A 655 -11.49 16.23 -26.44
C LEU A 655 -11.06 14.78 -26.68
N GLU A 656 -11.50 14.19 -27.80
CA GLU A 656 -11.10 12.84 -28.19
C GLU A 656 -9.59 12.78 -28.50
N ALA A 657 -9.07 13.75 -29.25
CA ALA A 657 -7.65 13.86 -29.54
C ALA A 657 -6.81 14.04 -28.27
N ALA A 658 -7.20 14.98 -27.40
CA ALA A 658 -6.51 15.24 -26.14
C ALA A 658 -6.51 14.02 -25.22
N LYS A 659 -7.62 13.28 -25.12
CA LYS A 659 -7.68 12.03 -24.35
C LYS A 659 -6.75 10.96 -24.90
N ALA A 660 -6.70 10.81 -26.23
CA ALA A 660 -5.83 9.82 -26.88
C ALA A 660 -4.34 10.12 -26.58
N ALA A 661 -3.92 11.37 -26.70
CA ALA A 661 -2.57 11.78 -26.29
C ALA A 661 -2.35 11.65 -24.77
N GLY A 662 -3.32 12.02 -23.96
CA GLY A 662 -3.22 11.91 -22.51
C GLY A 662 -3.08 10.47 -21.99
N GLU A 663 -3.59 9.47 -22.72
CA GLU A 663 -3.32 8.05 -22.42
C GLU A 663 -1.84 7.70 -22.60
N ILE A 664 -1.19 8.24 -23.65
CA ILE A 664 0.24 8.05 -23.92
C ILE A 664 1.06 8.70 -22.79
N ILE A 665 0.76 9.96 -22.46
CA ILE A 665 1.42 10.69 -21.37
C ILE A 665 1.26 9.95 -20.04
N ALA A 666 0.04 9.52 -19.69
CA ALA A 666 -0.22 8.79 -18.45
C ALA A 666 0.53 7.45 -18.37
N GLY A 667 0.71 6.77 -19.51
CA GLY A 667 1.50 5.54 -19.60
C GLY A 667 2.98 5.80 -19.35
N ALA A 668 3.54 6.81 -20.03
CA ALA A 668 4.97 7.14 -19.96
C ALA A 668 5.39 7.94 -18.71
N PHE A 669 4.45 8.54 -17.97
CA PHE A 669 4.75 9.45 -16.85
C PHE A 669 5.60 8.85 -15.72
N ASN A 670 5.49 7.55 -15.43
CA ASN A 670 6.29 6.90 -14.39
C ASN A 670 7.49 6.12 -14.93
N GLU A 671 7.63 6.02 -16.24
CA GLU A 671 8.73 5.31 -16.88
C GLU A 671 10.03 6.13 -16.81
N TYR A 672 11.15 5.52 -17.20
CA TYR A 672 12.40 6.22 -17.42
C TYR A 672 12.37 6.84 -18.82
N LYS A 673 12.62 8.16 -18.94
CA LYS A 673 12.47 8.88 -20.21
C LYS A 673 13.82 9.00 -20.89
N ARG A 674 13.88 8.64 -22.16
CA ARG A 674 14.95 9.11 -23.04
C ARG A 674 14.63 10.55 -23.42
N VAL A 675 15.50 11.47 -23.02
CA VAL A 675 15.32 12.91 -23.22
C VAL A 675 16.24 13.37 -24.33
N ASP A 676 15.67 14.02 -25.35
CA ASP A 676 16.40 14.77 -26.36
C ASP A 676 16.34 16.27 -25.99
N TYR A 677 17.32 17.06 -26.42
CA TYR A 677 17.39 18.50 -26.10
C TYR A 677 17.09 19.36 -27.33
N LYS A 678 16.17 20.32 -27.18
CA LYS A 678 15.78 21.32 -28.20
C LYS A 678 16.37 22.70 -27.87
N GLY A 679 17.69 22.78 -27.70
CA GLY A 679 18.40 23.99 -27.27
C GLY A 679 19.03 23.83 -25.88
N ALA A 680 19.33 24.94 -25.20
CA ALA A 680 20.10 24.90 -23.95
C ALA A 680 19.31 24.38 -22.73
N MET A 681 17.98 24.57 -22.71
CA MET A 681 17.12 24.26 -21.56
C MET A 681 15.80 23.55 -21.92
N ASP A 682 15.49 23.41 -23.21
CA ASP A 682 14.22 22.88 -23.69
C ASP A 682 14.35 21.37 -23.96
N LEU A 683 13.40 20.58 -23.45
CA LEU A 683 13.45 19.13 -23.45
C LEU A 683 12.32 18.62 -24.34
N VAL A 684 12.62 17.64 -25.19
CA VAL A 684 11.60 16.90 -25.94
C VAL A 684 11.79 15.42 -25.70
N THR A 685 10.69 14.69 -25.50
CA THR A 685 10.73 13.24 -25.34
C THR A 685 10.10 12.54 -26.55
N GLU A 686 10.31 11.22 -26.66
CA GLU A 686 9.57 10.39 -27.63
C GLU A 686 8.04 10.51 -27.45
N THR A 687 7.60 10.75 -26.21
CA THR A 687 6.20 10.95 -25.83
C THR A 687 5.57 12.13 -26.56
N ASP A 688 6.27 13.26 -26.65
CA ASP A 688 5.78 14.48 -27.30
C ASP A 688 5.45 14.21 -28.78
N ARG A 689 6.36 13.49 -29.47
CA ARG A 689 6.18 13.12 -30.89
C ARG A 689 5.03 12.15 -31.11
N GLN A 690 4.90 11.15 -30.24
CA GLN A 690 3.79 10.19 -30.30
C GLN A 690 2.43 10.87 -30.05
N CYS A 691 2.40 11.81 -29.10
CA CYS A 691 1.20 12.59 -28.79
C CYS A 691 0.82 13.50 -29.96
N GLU A 692 1.78 14.20 -30.56
CA GLU A 692 1.51 15.04 -31.74
C GLU A 692 0.97 14.20 -32.90
N GLU A 693 1.58 13.04 -33.21
CA GLU A 693 1.14 12.18 -34.31
C GLU A 693 -0.31 11.71 -34.12
N VAL A 694 -0.68 11.29 -32.91
CA VAL A 694 -2.04 10.82 -32.60
C VAL A 694 -3.05 11.96 -32.70
N ILE A 695 -2.73 13.14 -32.16
CA ILE A 695 -3.62 14.32 -32.24
C ILE A 695 -3.79 14.75 -33.70
N PHE A 696 -2.68 14.89 -34.44
CA PHE A 696 -2.68 15.29 -35.83
C PHE A 696 -3.50 14.33 -36.70
N LYS A 697 -3.28 13.02 -36.56
CA LYS A 697 -4.00 11.99 -37.31
C LYS A 697 -5.49 12.01 -37.00
N HIS A 698 -5.88 12.16 -35.74
CA HIS A 698 -7.30 12.23 -35.36
C HIS A 698 -7.97 13.46 -35.97
N ILE A 699 -7.34 14.63 -35.83
CA ILE A 699 -7.85 15.90 -36.37
C ILE A 699 -7.94 15.85 -37.90
N LYS A 700 -6.89 15.39 -38.61
CA LYS A 700 -6.89 15.30 -40.08
C LYS A 700 -7.89 14.28 -40.62
N THR A 701 -8.24 13.25 -39.86
CA THR A 701 -9.29 12.31 -40.23
C THR A 701 -10.67 12.97 -40.22
N CYS A 702 -10.93 13.85 -39.25
CA CYS A 702 -12.19 14.58 -39.15
C CYS A 702 -12.24 15.84 -40.04
N PHE A 703 -11.11 16.52 -40.18
CA PHE A 703 -10.98 17.81 -40.85
C PHE A 703 -9.71 17.86 -41.73
N PRO A 704 -9.74 17.21 -42.92
CA PRO A 704 -8.56 17.14 -43.80
C PRO A 704 -8.02 18.52 -44.23
N ASP A 705 -8.92 19.47 -44.46
CA ASP A 705 -8.63 20.80 -45.01
C ASP A 705 -8.23 21.84 -43.95
N HIS A 706 -8.30 21.51 -42.65
CA HIS A 706 -7.90 22.43 -41.60
C HIS A 706 -6.37 22.50 -41.47
N GLU A 707 -5.84 23.69 -41.21
CA GLU A 707 -4.44 23.92 -40.90
C GLU A 707 -4.09 23.43 -39.48
N PHE A 708 -2.82 23.17 -39.25
CA PHE A 708 -2.30 22.65 -37.99
C PHE A 708 -1.02 23.40 -37.64
N ILE A 709 -0.93 23.89 -36.40
CA ILE A 709 0.25 24.51 -35.83
C ILE A 709 0.48 23.82 -34.49
N GLY A 710 1.60 23.11 -34.37
CA GLY A 710 1.99 22.44 -33.13
C GLY A 710 3.46 22.61 -32.81
N GLU A 711 3.81 22.26 -31.57
CA GLU A 711 5.15 22.46 -31.00
C GLU A 711 6.27 21.67 -31.72
N GLU A 712 5.96 20.44 -32.20
CA GLU A 712 6.96 19.42 -32.53
C GLU A 712 7.15 19.10 -34.04
N GLY A 713 6.36 19.68 -34.95
CA GLY A 713 6.82 19.85 -36.34
C GLY A 713 5.85 19.53 -37.47
N SER A 714 4.55 19.71 -37.31
CA SER A 714 3.59 19.57 -38.42
C SER A 714 3.12 20.95 -38.95
N SER A 715 3.88 21.55 -39.87
CA SER A 715 3.55 22.70 -40.74
C SER A 715 3.89 24.11 -40.23
N ILE A 716 4.77 24.76 -41.01
CA ILE A 716 5.27 26.16 -40.97
C ILE A 716 6.36 26.45 -39.91
N LYS A 717 7.59 26.06 -40.25
CA LYS A 717 8.80 26.73 -39.77
C LYS A 717 8.84 28.15 -40.34
N GLY A 718 8.60 29.14 -39.47
CA GLY A 718 8.80 30.57 -39.75
C GLY A 718 7.51 31.36 -39.59
N THR A 719 7.45 32.24 -38.57
CA THR A 719 6.45 33.31 -38.38
C THR A 719 5.11 33.04 -39.08
N ALA A 720 4.36 32.03 -38.64
CA ALA A 720 3.06 31.72 -39.22
C ALA A 720 2.10 32.86 -38.86
N GLU A 721 1.79 33.74 -39.81
CA GLU A 721 0.71 34.70 -39.64
C GLU A 721 -0.61 33.95 -39.51
N LEU A 722 -1.40 34.31 -38.51
CA LEU A 722 -2.72 33.74 -38.29
C LEU A 722 -3.64 34.12 -39.47
N THR A 723 -4.04 33.14 -40.27
CA THR A 723 -4.93 33.34 -41.42
C THR A 723 -6.40 33.26 -40.99
N ASP A 724 -7.32 33.49 -41.93
CA ASP A 724 -8.75 33.24 -41.70
C ASP A 724 -9.11 31.75 -41.79
N ALA A 725 -8.17 30.89 -42.21
CA ALA A 725 -8.39 29.46 -42.35
C ALA A 725 -8.55 28.76 -40.98
N PRO A 726 -9.37 27.69 -40.91
CA PRO A 726 -9.48 26.89 -39.70
C PRO A 726 -8.13 26.30 -39.30
N THR A 727 -7.62 26.70 -38.13
CA THR A 727 -6.28 26.32 -37.69
C THR A 727 -6.32 25.69 -36.31
N TRP A 728 -5.83 24.46 -36.19
CA TRP A 728 -5.67 23.77 -34.92
C TRP A 728 -4.34 24.13 -34.27
N MET A 729 -4.40 24.65 -33.05
CA MET A 729 -3.25 24.96 -32.20
C MET A 729 -3.08 23.83 -31.19
N VAL A 730 -1.94 23.14 -31.21
CA VAL A 730 -1.73 21.93 -30.41
C VAL A 730 -0.41 21.95 -29.68
N ASP A 731 -0.49 21.88 -28.36
CA ASP A 731 0.62 21.45 -27.51
C ASP A 731 0.37 19.98 -27.13
N PRO A 732 1.17 19.04 -27.66
CA PRO A 732 1.00 17.63 -27.35
C PRO A 732 1.38 17.30 -25.90
N LEU A 733 2.24 18.08 -25.25
CA LEU A 733 2.72 17.89 -23.88
C LEU A 733 3.25 19.22 -23.30
N ASP A 734 2.35 20.09 -22.81
CA ASP A 734 2.77 21.30 -22.09
C ASP A 734 3.34 20.90 -20.72
N GLY A 735 4.49 21.48 -20.39
CA GLY A 735 5.26 21.14 -19.18
C GLY A 735 6.19 19.95 -19.36
N THR A 736 6.86 19.78 -20.51
CA THR A 736 7.79 18.65 -20.75
C THR A 736 8.89 18.53 -19.67
N THR A 737 9.39 19.64 -19.12
CA THR A 737 10.30 19.60 -17.96
C THR A 737 9.63 18.93 -16.75
N ASN A 738 8.38 19.29 -16.44
CA ASN A 738 7.61 18.66 -15.38
C ASN A 738 7.40 17.17 -15.66
N PHE A 739 7.11 16.80 -16.91
CA PHE A 739 6.93 15.41 -17.32
C PHE A 739 8.19 14.58 -17.10
N VAL A 740 9.36 15.08 -17.51
CA VAL A 740 10.65 14.43 -17.29
C VAL A 740 10.91 14.21 -15.79
N HIS A 741 10.60 15.22 -14.97
CA HIS A 741 10.79 15.19 -13.53
C HIS A 741 9.63 14.56 -12.73
N ARG A 742 8.61 14.03 -13.41
CA ARG A 742 7.41 13.44 -12.78
C ARG A 742 6.65 14.43 -11.87
N PHE A 743 6.76 15.73 -12.16
CA PHE A 743 5.97 16.77 -11.53
C PHE A 743 4.60 16.83 -12.24
N PRO A 744 3.46 16.79 -11.52
CA PRO A 744 2.16 16.46 -12.11
C PRO A 744 1.49 17.62 -12.89
N PHE A 745 2.13 18.78 -12.99
CA PHE A 745 1.64 19.92 -13.78
C PHE A 745 2.04 19.78 -15.25
N VAL A 746 1.40 18.82 -15.92
CA VAL A 746 1.56 18.52 -17.35
C VAL A 746 0.21 18.41 -18.02
N CYS A 747 0.07 18.82 -19.27
CA CYS A 747 -1.22 18.68 -19.96
C CYS A 747 -1.09 18.61 -21.48
N VAL A 748 -2.15 18.15 -22.13
CA VAL A 748 -2.35 18.31 -23.58
C VAL A 748 -3.21 19.56 -23.79
N SER A 749 -2.77 20.48 -24.64
CA SER A 749 -3.52 21.67 -25.04
C SER A 749 -3.96 21.54 -26.49
N VAL A 750 -5.27 21.60 -26.76
CA VAL A 750 -5.82 21.55 -28.12
C VAL A 750 -6.84 22.66 -28.29
N ALA A 751 -6.63 23.54 -29.25
CA ALA A 751 -7.57 24.61 -29.59
C ALA A 751 -7.82 24.72 -31.10
N LEU A 752 -8.99 25.22 -31.45
CA LEU A 752 -9.32 25.59 -32.84
C LEU A 752 -9.50 27.10 -32.94
N VAL A 753 -8.80 27.69 -33.89
CA VAL A 753 -8.92 29.08 -34.30
C VAL A 753 -9.66 29.15 -35.63
N LEU A 754 -10.72 29.95 -35.68
CA LEU A 754 -11.48 30.27 -36.90
C LEU A 754 -11.53 31.79 -37.06
N ASN A 755 -11.23 32.32 -38.25
CA ASN A 755 -11.22 33.78 -38.50
C ASN A 755 -10.44 34.54 -37.42
N LYS A 756 -9.23 34.04 -37.10
CA LYS A 756 -8.34 34.62 -36.07
C LYS A 756 -8.89 34.64 -34.64
N GLN A 757 -9.96 33.91 -34.37
CA GLN A 757 -10.57 33.82 -33.04
C GLN A 757 -10.60 32.37 -32.54
N THR A 758 -10.15 32.12 -31.31
CA THR A 758 -10.27 30.80 -30.69
C THR A 758 -11.73 30.49 -30.40
N VAL A 759 -12.26 29.39 -30.94
CA VAL A 759 -13.69 29.02 -30.85
C VAL A 759 -13.96 27.75 -30.03
N ALA A 760 -12.97 26.87 -29.91
CA ALA A 760 -13.04 25.66 -29.11
C ALA A 760 -11.67 25.38 -28.48
N GLY A 761 -11.66 24.91 -27.23
CA GLY A 761 -10.43 24.67 -26.47
C GLY A 761 -10.60 23.54 -25.46
N VAL A 762 -9.58 22.69 -25.38
CA VAL A 762 -9.46 21.62 -24.40
C VAL A 762 -8.06 21.66 -23.80
N VAL A 763 -7.99 21.67 -22.47
CA VAL A 763 -6.75 21.43 -21.72
C VAL A 763 -6.98 20.16 -20.90
N TYR A 764 -6.18 19.12 -21.11
CA TYR A 764 -6.30 17.86 -20.39
C TYR A 764 -5.03 17.57 -19.61
N ASN A 765 -5.09 17.61 -18.28
CA ASN A 765 -4.05 17.06 -17.43
C ASN A 765 -4.34 15.58 -17.15
N PRO A 766 -3.60 14.64 -17.75
CA PRO A 766 -3.86 13.21 -17.61
C PRO A 766 -3.42 12.64 -16.25
N ILE A 767 -2.57 13.36 -15.52
CA ILE A 767 -2.02 12.93 -14.21
C ILE A 767 -2.99 13.26 -13.10
N LEU A 768 -3.56 14.47 -13.11
CA LEU A 768 -4.60 14.92 -12.18
C LEU A 768 -6.01 14.48 -12.61
N ASN A 769 -6.14 13.94 -13.83
CA ASN A 769 -7.39 13.55 -14.46
C ASN A 769 -8.40 14.72 -14.54
N GLU A 770 -7.89 15.85 -15.04
CA GLU A 770 -8.62 17.10 -15.14
C GLU A 770 -8.77 17.51 -16.59
N ILE A 771 -10.00 17.47 -17.07
CA ILE A 771 -10.35 17.88 -18.43
C ILE A 771 -11.06 19.21 -18.34
N PHE A 772 -10.40 20.25 -18.83
CA PHE A 772 -10.97 21.56 -19.03
C PHE A 772 -11.46 21.69 -20.47
N THR A 773 -12.70 22.15 -20.65
CA THR A 773 -13.29 22.32 -21.98
C THR A 773 -14.04 23.63 -22.08
N ALA A 774 -13.90 24.34 -23.19
CA ALA A 774 -14.69 25.52 -23.52
C ALA A 774 -15.03 25.57 -25.02
N VAL A 775 -16.17 26.17 -25.33
CA VAL A 775 -16.53 26.65 -26.66
C VAL A 775 -17.01 28.08 -26.53
N ARG A 776 -16.75 28.90 -27.55
CA ARG A 776 -17.12 30.30 -27.52
C ARG A 776 -18.64 30.47 -27.35
N GLY A 777 -19.04 31.20 -26.31
CA GLY A 777 -20.44 31.41 -25.90
C GLY A 777 -21.08 30.26 -25.11
N GLY A 778 -20.38 29.15 -24.86
CA GLY A 778 -20.90 27.99 -24.11
C GLY A 778 -20.50 27.95 -22.63
N GLY A 779 -19.51 28.76 -22.25
CA GLY A 779 -18.86 28.74 -20.96
C GLY A 779 -17.79 27.65 -20.81
N ALA A 780 -17.05 27.75 -19.71
CA ALA A 780 -15.97 26.82 -19.38
C ALA A 780 -16.39 25.74 -18.38
N TYR A 781 -15.79 24.56 -18.51
CA TYR A 781 -16.10 23.39 -17.69
C TYR A 781 -14.84 22.65 -17.26
N LEU A 782 -14.83 22.14 -16.04
CA LEU A 782 -13.87 21.17 -15.52
C LEU A 782 -14.59 19.85 -15.24
N ASN A 783 -14.20 18.78 -15.94
CA ASN A 783 -14.80 17.45 -15.82
C ASN A 783 -16.34 17.48 -15.95
N GLY A 784 -16.84 18.33 -16.86
CA GLY A 784 -18.27 18.52 -17.14
C GLY A 784 -19.01 19.43 -16.15
N LYS A 785 -18.35 19.96 -15.11
CA LYS A 785 -18.92 20.96 -14.20
C LYS A 785 -18.54 22.35 -14.64
N ARG A 786 -19.49 23.28 -14.69
CA ARG A 786 -19.23 24.68 -15.04
C ARG A 786 -18.27 25.31 -14.01
N ILE A 787 -17.31 26.09 -14.49
CA ILE A 787 -16.30 26.77 -13.68
C ILE A 787 -16.34 28.28 -13.91
N HIS A 788 -15.80 29.02 -12.94
CA HIS A 788 -15.68 30.47 -12.97
C HIS A 788 -14.33 30.90 -12.42
N VAL A 789 -13.83 32.04 -12.89
CA VAL A 789 -12.66 32.70 -12.30
C VAL A 789 -12.94 33.11 -10.85
N SER A 790 -11.89 33.33 -10.06
CA SER A 790 -12.04 33.74 -8.67
C SER A 790 -12.71 35.11 -8.56
N THR A 791 -13.35 35.38 -7.41
CA THR A 791 -13.95 36.69 -7.09
C THR A 791 -12.98 37.63 -6.36
N GLN A 792 -11.68 37.31 -6.32
CA GLN A 792 -10.69 38.12 -5.62
C GLN A 792 -10.57 39.51 -6.27
N ASP A 793 -10.58 40.57 -5.48
CA ASP A 793 -10.58 41.95 -5.96
C ASP A 793 -9.32 42.73 -5.59
N ARG A 794 -8.39 42.10 -4.85
CA ARG A 794 -7.17 42.74 -4.37
C ARG A 794 -5.92 41.89 -4.62
N LEU A 795 -4.89 42.47 -5.24
CA LEU A 795 -3.61 41.82 -5.52
C LEU A 795 -2.96 41.28 -4.25
N GLU A 796 -2.99 42.02 -3.14
CA GLU A 796 -2.36 41.62 -1.87
C GLU A 796 -2.89 40.28 -1.31
N LYS A 797 -4.09 39.87 -1.74
CA LYS A 797 -4.74 38.62 -1.35
C LYS A 797 -4.64 37.54 -2.44
N ALA A 798 -4.24 37.92 -3.65
CA ALA A 798 -4.20 37.07 -4.83
C ALA A 798 -3.05 36.05 -4.78
N LEU A 799 -3.36 34.81 -5.14
CA LEU A 799 -2.39 33.79 -5.53
C LEU A 799 -2.04 33.96 -7.01
N LEU A 800 -0.82 34.43 -7.25
CA LEU A 800 -0.27 34.69 -8.57
C LEU A 800 0.54 33.49 -9.07
N ALA A 801 0.44 33.16 -10.36
CA ALA A 801 1.39 32.30 -11.04
C ALA A 801 2.13 33.06 -12.15
N THR A 802 3.36 32.63 -12.46
CA THR A 802 4.14 33.11 -13.61
C THR A 802 5.20 32.09 -14.00
N GLU A 803 5.87 32.27 -15.15
CA GLU A 803 6.96 31.41 -15.62
C GLU A 803 8.09 32.25 -16.23
N VAL A 804 9.30 31.69 -16.34
CA VAL A 804 10.50 32.40 -16.84
C VAL A 804 10.65 32.36 -18.37
N GLY A 805 9.63 31.84 -19.08
CA GLY A 805 9.64 31.67 -20.54
C GLY A 805 10.68 30.65 -21.04
N THR A 806 10.52 30.22 -22.30
CA THR A 806 11.37 29.18 -22.92
C THR A 806 12.61 29.77 -23.59
N LYS A 807 12.55 31.03 -24.05
CA LYS A 807 13.62 31.68 -24.82
C LYS A 807 14.89 31.98 -24.00
N ARG A 808 14.73 32.20 -22.69
CA ARG A 808 15.83 32.42 -21.70
C ARG A 808 16.89 33.45 -22.11
N ASP A 809 16.58 34.37 -23.02
CA ASP A 809 17.45 35.50 -23.32
C ASP A 809 17.42 36.52 -22.18
N ARG A 810 18.48 37.32 -22.09
CA ARG A 810 18.68 38.27 -21.00
C ARG A 810 17.52 39.24 -20.85
N ASP A 811 17.01 39.78 -21.96
CA ASP A 811 15.94 40.77 -21.93
C ASP A 811 14.65 40.17 -21.36
N THR A 812 14.29 38.96 -21.80
CA THR A 812 13.10 38.24 -21.31
C THR A 812 13.22 37.82 -19.84
N VAL A 813 14.40 37.36 -19.42
CA VAL A 813 14.66 36.97 -18.03
C VAL A 813 14.67 38.20 -17.12
N ASP A 814 15.30 39.30 -17.54
CA ASP A 814 15.32 40.56 -16.78
C ASP A 814 13.90 41.13 -16.69
N GLU A 815 13.11 41.14 -17.78
CA GLU A 815 11.71 41.60 -17.77
C GLU A 815 10.87 40.78 -16.77
N THR A 816 10.99 39.45 -16.80
CA THR A 816 10.24 38.55 -15.92
C THR A 816 10.67 38.72 -14.45
N THR A 817 11.97 38.67 -14.17
CA THR A 817 12.49 38.75 -12.79
C THR A 817 12.26 40.12 -12.16
N ASN A 818 12.36 41.20 -12.93
CA ASN A 818 12.01 42.55 -12.46
C ASN A 818 10.53 42.65 -12.12
N ARG A 819 9.66 42.04 -12.94
CA ARG A 819 8.22 42.00 -12.66
C ARG A 819 7.88 41.17 -11.43
N ILE A 820 8.50 40.00 -11.27
CA ILE A 820 8.40 39.18 -10.05
C ILE A 820 8.80 40.03 -8.84
N ASN A 821 9.96 40.68 -8.89
CA ASN A 821 10.45 41.51 -7.79
C ASN A 821 9.48 42.66 -7.43
N ALA A 822 8.86 43.30 -8.43
CA ALA A 822 7.86 44.33 -8.21
C ALA A 822 6.56 43.80 -7.59
N LEU A 823 6.19 42.54 -7.87
CA LEU A 823 4.95 41.93 -7.40
C LEU A 823 5.09 41.19 -6.07
N LEU A 824 6.28 40.72 -5.70
CA LEU A 824 6.49 39.93 -4.47
C LEU A 824 6.01 40.64 -3.19
N PHE A 825 6.00 41.98 -3.18
CA PHE A 825 5.50 42.78 -2.06
C PHE A 825 4.02 43.16 -2.18
N LYS A 826 3.39 42.86 -3.32
CA LYS A 826 2.02 43.26 -3.68
C LYS A 826 1.06 42.09 -3.81
N VAL A 827 1.55 40.85 -3.80
CA VAL A 827 0.71 39.64 -3.88
C VAL A 827 0.83 38.77 -2.64
N ARG A 828 -0.18 37.93 -2.39
CA ARG A 828 -0.16 37.02 -1.23
C ARG A 828 0.92 35.94 -1.37
N SER A 829 1.03 35.36 -2.56
CA SER A 829 2.01 34.31 -2.86
C SER A 829 2.17 34.17 -4.37
N LEU A 830 3.30 33.60 -4.79
CA LEU A 830 3.66 33.39 -6.18
C LEU A 830 4.00 31.92 -6.46
N ARG A 831 3.65 31.40 -7.63
CA ARG A 831 3.98 30.04 -8.11
C ARG A 831 4.63 30.08 -9.49
N LEU A 832 5.58 29.18 -9.72
CA LEU A 832 6.09 28.80 -11.04
C LEU A 832 5.83 27.30 -11.15
N SER A 833 4.76 26.93 -11.86
CA SER A 833 4.29 25.55 -11.93
C SER A 833 4.87 24.80 -13.13
N GLY A 834 5.44 25.50 -14.11
CA GLY A 834 6.12 24.94 -15.27
C GLY A 834 5.22 24.54 -16.44
N SER A 835 3.94 24.95 -16.47
CA SER A 835 3.01 24.71 -17.59
C SER A 835 2.07 25.90 -17.78
N CYS A 836 2.12 26.51 -18.96
CA CYS A 836 1.34 27.71 -19.30
C CYS A 836 -0.16 27.40 -19.35
N ALA A 837 -0.54 26.31 -20.03
CA ALA A 837 -1.93 25.90 -20.19
C ALA A 837 -2.55 25.45 -18.86
N CYS A 838 -1.79 24.76 -17.99
CA CYS A 838 -2.27 24.44 -16.64
C CYS A 838 -2.51 25.68 -15.79
N ASN A 839 -1.64 26.69 -15.87
CA ASN A 839 -1.82 27.94 -15.14
C ASN A 839 -3.06 28.71 -15.61
N LEU A 840 -3.28 28.82 -16.93
CA LEU A 840 -4.50 29.43 -17.49
C LEU A 840 -5.77 28.67 -17.07
N ALA A 841 -5.76 27.34 -17.13
CA ALA A 841 -6.86 26.51 -16.63
C ALA A 841 -7.09 26.70 -15.11
N GLY A 842 -6.01 26.89 -14.34
CA GLY A 842 -6.04 27.23 -12.93
C GLY A 842 -6.75 28.56 -12.66
N VAL A 843 -6.51 29.59 -13.48
CA VAL A 843 -7.26 30.86 -13.42
C VAL A 843 -8.72 30.65 -13.77
N ALA A 844 -9.02 29.92 -14.85
CA ALA A 844 -10.39 29.66 -15.30
C ALA A 844 -11.28 28.95 -14.26
N CYS A 845 -10.69 28.16 -13.35
CA CYS A 845 -11.42 27.50 -12.25
C CYS A 845 -11.25 28.17 -10.88
N GLY A 846 -10.59 29.34 -10.82
CA GLY A 846 -10.40 30.11 -9.59
C GLY A 846 -9.42 29.48 -8.60
N ARG A 847 -8.56 28.54 -9.03
CA ARG A 847 -7.45 28.02 -8.21
C ARG A 847 -6.29 29.00 -8.16
N LEU A 848 -6.10 29.75 -9.23
CA LEU A 848 -5.20 30.88 -9.33
C LEU A 848 -6.05 32.13 -9.50
N ASP A 849 -5.68 33.21 -8.81
CA ASP A 849 -6.37 34.48 -8.94
C ASP A 849 -5.86 35.24 -10.17
N MET A 850 -4.58 35.06 -10.49
CA MET A 850 -3.93 35.68 -11.63
C MET A 850 -2.79 34.83 -12.16
N PHE A 851 -2.55 34.91 -13.46
CA PHE A 851 -1.39 34.37 -14.15
C PHE A 851 -0.83 35.38 -15.14
N TYR A 852 0.49 35.46 -15.29
CA TYR A 852 1.10 36.09 -16.46
C TYR A 852 2.36 35.34 -16.90
N GLU A 853 2.65 35.37 -18.19
CA GLU A 853 3.87 34.81 -18.76
C GLU A 853 4.34 35.63 -19.96
N ILE A 854 5.66 35.74 -20.08
CA ILE A 854 6.36 36.45 -21.17
C ILE A 854 7.34 35.46 -21.78
N GLY A 855 7.29 35.33 -23.11
CA GLY A 855 8.23 34.48 -23.85
C GLY A 855 7.92 32.98 -23.78
N PHE A 856 6.63 32.61 -23.76
CA PHE A 856 6.21 31.21 -23.92
C PHE A 856 6.56 30.64 -25.30
N GLY A 857 6.51 29.31 -25.45
CA GLY A 857 6.96 28.55 -26.62
C GLY A 857 6.25 28.91 -27.91
N GLY A 858 4.92 28.98 -27.89
CA GLY A 858 4.10 29.38 -29.03
C GLY A 858 2.61 29.56 -28.73
N PRO A 859 1.80 29.96 -29.72
CA PRO A 859 0.37 30.21 -29.52
C PRO A 859 -0.42 28.97 -29.02
N TRP A 860 0.13 27.76 -29.20
CA TRP A 860 -0.45 26.50 -28.70
C TRP A 860 -0.49 26.39 -27.17
N ASP A 861 0.48 27.00 -26.48
CA ASP A 861 0.57 27.02 -25.00
C ASP A 861 -0.63 27.76 -24.37
N VAL A 862 -1.18 28.75 -25.09
CA VAL A 862 -2.15 29.72 -24.53
C VAL A 862 -3.53 29.64 -25.16
N ALA A 863 -3.68 29.18 -26.40
CA ALA A 863 -4.94 29.29 -27.15
C ALA A 863 -6.14 28.65 -26.41
N ALA A 864 -5.99 27.41 -25.93
CA ALA A 864 -7.06 26.71 -25.22
C ALA A 864 -7.33 27.33 -23.84
N GLY A 865 -6.25 27.65 -23.11
CA GLY A 865 -6.31 28.28 -21.78
C GLY A 865 -6.97 29.66 -21.80
N ALA A 866 -6.65 30.49 -22.79
CA ALA A 866 -7.23 31.81 -22.95
C ALA A 866 -8.74 31.74 -23.16
N LEU A 867 -9.22 30.84 -24.04
CA LEU A 867 -10.66 30.63 -24.24
C LEU A 867 -11.34 30.14 -22.95
N LEU A 868 -10.69 29.23 -22.18
CA LEU A 868 -11.22 28.77 -20.89
C LEU A 868 -11.41 29.93 -19.91
N VAL A 869 -10.44 30.85 -19.83
CA VAL A 869 -10.53 32.02 -18.95
C VAL A 869 -11.66 32.95 -19.39
N GLU A 870 -11.75 33.29 -20.68
CA GLU A 870 -12.82 34.14 -21.22
C GLU A 870 -14.21 33.55 -20.92
N GLU A 871 -14.39 32.26 -21.19
CA GLU A 871 -15.67 31.54 -21.02
C GLU A 871 -15.99 31.23 -19.54
N ALA A 872 -15.01 31.31 -18.64
CA ALA A 872 -15.22 31.28 -17.20
C ALA A 872 -15.64 32.64 -16.61
N GLY A 873 -15.66 33.70 -17.43
CA GLY A 873 -15.95 35.09 -17.02
C GLY A 873 -14.72 35.90 -16.64
N GLY A 874 -13.53 35.44 -17.01
CA GLY A 874 -12.26 36.14 -16.84
C GLY A 874 -11.89 37.06 -17.99
N LYS A 875 -10.67 37.59 -17.92
CA LYS A 875 -10.04 38.48 -18.88
C LYS A 875 -8.66 37.95 -19.23
N VAL A 876 -8.33 38.04 -20.51
CA VAL A 876 -6.99 37.74 -21.04
C VAL A 876 -6.48 39.01 -21.73
N PHE A 877 -5.27 39.43 -21.42
CA PHE A 877 -4.70 40.71 -21.83
C PHE A 877 -3.17 40.61 -21.97
N ASP A 878 -2.54 41.64 -22.55
CA ASP A 878 -1.07 41.73 -22.60
C ASP A 878 -0.55 42.23 -21.22
N PRO A 879 0.43 41.56 -20.58
CA PRO A 879 1.01 42.00 -19.31
C PRO A 879 1.69 43.39 -19.35
N ASN A 880 2.00 43.91 -20.54
CA ASN A 880 2.49 45.27 -20.78
C ASN A 880 1.37 46.29 -21.04
N GLY A 881 0.12 45.85 -20.99
CA GLY A 881 -1.06 46.65 -21.25
C GLY A 881 -1.54 46.52 -22.69
N GLY A 882 -2.85 46.58 -22.87
CA GLY A 882 -3.51 46.43 -24.17
C GLY A 882 -4.17 45.05 -24.37
N PRO A 883 -4.82 44.85 -25.54
CA PRO A 883 -5.55 43.63 -25.83
C PRO A 883 -4.60 42.43 -25.99
N PHE A 884 -5.07 41.25 -25.60
CA PHE A 884 -4.35 40.00 -25.84
C PHE A 884 -4.20 39.73 -27.34
N ASP A 885 -2.96 39.49 -27.77
CA ASP A 885 -2.64 38.98 -29.10
C ASP A 885 -2.03 37.59 -28.94
N LEU A 886 -2.71 36.59 -29.52
CA LEU A 886 -2.35 35.18 -29.47
C LEU A 886 -0.92 34.92 -29.99
N MET A 887 -0.43 35.75 -30.91
CA MET A 887 0.87 35.57 -31.55
C MET A 887 2.01 36.33 -30.85
N SER A 888 1.68 37.19 -29.89
CA SER A 888 2.64 38.13 -29.26
C SER A 888 3.60 37.51 -28.25
N ARG A 889 3.40 36.23 -27.90
CA ARG A 889 4.15 35.49 -26.86
C ARG A 889 4.15 36.17 -25.48
N ARG A 890 3.08 36.91 -25.18
CA ARG A 890 2.84 37.52 -23.87
C ARG A 890 1.38 37.31 -23.50
N VAL A 891 1.13 36.90 -22.27
CA VAL A 891 -0.23 36.65 -21.78
C VAL A 891 -0.32 37.03 -20.31
N ALA A 892 -1.44 37.64 -19.94
CA ALA A 892 -1.88 37.79 -18.57
C ALA A 892 -3.36 37.41 -18.51
N ALA A 893 -3.77 36.77 -17.42
CA ALA A 893 -5.12 36.28 -17.22
C ALA A 893 -5.54 36.44 -15.76
N SER A 894 -6.73 37.00 -15.55
CA SER A 894 -7.34 37.18 -14.23
C SER A 894 -8.86 37.39 -14.36
N ASN A 895 -9.54 37.70 -13.26
CA ASN A 895 -10.83 38.39 -13.35
C ASN A 895 -10.66 39.88 -13.73
N ALA A 896 -11.77 40.57 -14.02
CA ALA A 896 -11.76 41.98 -14.43
C ALA A 896 -11.29 42.96 -13.33
N LEU A 897 -11.41 42.61 -12.05
CA LEU A 897 -11.02 43.48 -10.94
C LEU A 897 -9.49 43.50 -10.80
N LEU A 898 -8.86 42.33 -10.84
CA LEU A 898 -7.40 42.19 -10.75
C LEU A 898 -6.68 42.65 -12.02
N GLU A 899 -7.31 42.57 -13.20
CA GLU A 899 -6.76 43.14 -14.44
C GLU A 899 -6.45 44.64 -14.26
N ALA A 900 -7.41 45.38 -13.71
CA ALA A 900 -7.29 46.82 -13.49
C ALA A 900 -6.18 47.13 -12.47
N GLU A 901 -6.12 46.39 -11.37
CA GLU A 901 -5.10 46.60 -10.32
C GLU A 901 -3.69 46.23 -10.80
N PHE A 902 -3.55 45.15 -11.57
CA PHE A 902 -2.29 44.74 -12.16
C PHE A 902 -1.79 45.75 -13.19
N SER A 903 -2.67 46.20 -14.09
CA SER A 903 -2.32 47.20 -15.11
C SER A 903 -1.86 48.51 -14.46
N ASN A 904 -2.55 48.97 -13.40
CA ASN A 904 -2.16 50.16 -12.63
C ASN A 904 -0.79 50.03 -11.95
N THR A 905 -0.41 48.82 -11.54
CA THR A 905 0.89 48.57 -10.89
C THR A 905 2.07 48.86 -11.81
N PHE A 906 1.91 48.72 -13.12
CA PHE A 906 2.98 48.93 -14.10
C PHE A 906 2.79 50.18 -14.96
N ALA A 907 1.58 50.74 -15.02
CA ALA A 907 1.32 52.00 -15.73
C ALA A 907 2.13 53.18 -15.17
N SER A 908 2.43 53.22 -13.87
CA SER A 908 3.17 54.33 -13.23
C SER A 908 4.66 54.41 -13.58
N ASN A 909 5.24 53.41 -14.25
CA ASN A 909 6.64 53.40 -14.68
C ASN A 909 6.83 53.79 -16.15
N SER A 910 5.75 54.13 -16.87
CA SER A 910 5.80 54.52 -18.29
C SER A 910 5.81 56.05 -18.52
N SER A 911 5.85 56.85 -17.45
CA SER A 911 5.87 58.31 -17.49
C SER A 911 6.97 58.94 -16.62
N SER A 912 8.14 58.31 -16.55
CA SER A 912 9.35 58.87 -15.93
C SER A 912 10.58 58.65 -16.80
#